data_AF-A0A972H756-F1
#
_entry.id   AF-A0A972H756-F1
#
_cell.length_a   1.000
_cell.length_b   1.000
_cell.length_c   1.000
_cell.angle_alpha   90.00
_cell.angle_beta   90.00
_cell.angle_gamma   90.00
#
_symmetry.space_group_name_H-M   'P 1'
#
loop_
_entity.id
_entity.type
_entity.pdbx_description
1 polymer ?
#
loop_
_entity_poly.entity_id
_entity_poly.type
_entity_poly.pdbx_seq_one_letter_code
_entity_poly.pdbx_strand_id
1 'polypeptide(L)'
;MTTRLRTWSAAAAFLTFAALVPLTATPATAATDTTYLDEGYESTPATWSAGWFDADIGARNRITSIADGIDGQGIKVTIPRDEHFGSAMRWEFEANGKTEPDELYYRYWLRFPIGFANYGQGKLPGPSGLYSSSGRNKIKPSDANPGWSARMMFTSPDPGRTATNTQIGYYVYHRGQPGSSGETEPWQDSPGVLEHGQWYCIEGRVAMNTPGVANGVLEGWVDEKLAYYENDFTFRGASDAGINVREFWFDTYYGGDATAPGSLSFDFDELVLSDQRVGCGERGSGFRDTSGNVHESNVDKLAFAGITKGCNPPNNSRFCPDDNVSRGQMAAFLDRALDLAPTTTDFFDDDAGSVFEANINRLAASGITLGCGVRTYCPNDRVTRGQMAAFLTRGLSLPTGGSDLFVDDNGSPFENAIDRMASAGITAGCNPPANDRFCPYNNVTRGQMASFLSRALKLPTPPPPPPGYVAPTIPDGYDAVVPLGWSIQDVIEQQPAGAKILVRAGTYERQEIRPKAGQTIVGEPGTKLDGLWAYSYAFTDINNPVDGVTISGFEVTRYNSVAGTGAIHGAGNNWTVSNCVVHDNKYNGVTVSDGGTITGCRIYDHNYEAIILTNVKNVTISNNEIDNNGDPSNYQAGVDAKYQAGIKLVNTANVVISGNNIRDNAGYGIWGYTDNINTVYSNNTITNNWRGGINHELSYSVSIADNVIKSNGVAPTSPKPDNLYDAGIVVRGPDATITGNTLDGNHNGIGIIGYDLDGQTGRYGSLKASGALVSNNTITNSGQTGVVTNGANIATGVFTDNRYFYPNVSSYWFRDGTGGGRTWSQWQTSGQDPNGTFTIN
;
A
#
# COMPACT_ATOMS: atom_id res chain seq x y z
N MET A 1 47.72 5.52 5.05
CA MET A 1 46.54 4.84 4.49
C MET A 1 46.67 3.36 4.80
N THR A 2 46.21 2.96 5.98
CA THR A 2 45.98 1.56 6.36
C THR A 2 44.47 1.47 6.57
N THR A 3 43.77 1.14 5.50
CA THR A 3 42.33 0.90 5.48
C THR A 3 42.01 -0.27 6.42
N ARG A 4 41.20 -0.03 7.46
CA ARG A 4 40.45 -1.10 8.12
C ARG A 4 39.34 -1.54 7.15
N LEU A 5 39.68 -2.45 6.24
CA LEU A 5 38.68 -3.19 5.45
C LEU A 5 38.02 -4.22 6.38
N ARG A 6 36.80 -3.97 6.86
CA ARG A 6 35.95 -5.00 7.46
C ARG A 6 34.97 -5.51 6.41
N THR A 7 35.39 -6.54 5.70
CA THR A 7 34.50 -7.39 4.89
C THR A 7 33.63 -8.23 5.83
N TRP A 8 32.31 -8.06 5.79
CA TRP A 8 31.37 -9.01 6.39
C TRP A 8 31.02 -10.08 5.36
N SER A 9 31.64 -11.25 5.48
CA SER A 9 31.19 -12.46 4.77
C SER A 9 29.99 -13.04 5.51
N ALA A 10 28.84 -13.06 4.86
CA ALA A 10 27.70 -13.88 5.26
C ALA A 10 28.12 -15.37 5.22
N ALA A 11 28.17 -16.01 6.38
CA ALA A 11 28.27 -17.45 6.50
C ALA A 11 27.30 -17.94 7.57
N ALA A 12 26.38 -18.79 7.13
CA ALA A 12 25.39 -19.47 7.95
C ALA A 12 26.02 -20.32 9.05
N ALA A 13 25.41 -20.29 10.25
CA ALA A 13 25.57 -21.35 11.24
C ALA A 13 24.26 -21.50 12.04
N PHE A 14 23.57 -22.61 11.78
CA PHE A 14 22.54 -23.18 12.64
C PHE A 14 23.16 -23.82 13.90
N LEU A 15 22.32 -24.01 14.93
CA LEU A 15 22.43 -24.89 16.11
C LEU A 15 23.28 -24.41 17.31
N THR A 16 22.65 -24.11 18.46
CA THR A 16 22.36 -25.05 19.57
C THR A 16 22.11 -24.32 20.91
N PHE A 17 21.20 -24.90 21.71
CA PHE A 17 20.94 -24.58 23.12
C PHE A 17 22.21 -24.63 24.00
N ALA A 18 22.41 -23.65 24.89
CA ALA A 18 23.01 -23.88 26.21
C ALA A 18 22.81 -22.70 27.19
N ALA A 19 22.21 -23.05 28.34
CA ALA A 19 22.42 -22.55 29.70
C ALA A 19 21.99 -21.12 30.10
N LEU A 20 20.93 -21.09 30.92
CA LEU A 20 20.64 -20.02 31.89
C LEU A 20 21.88 -19.75 32.77
N VAL A 21 22.26 -18.48 32.85
CA VAL A 21 22.92 -17.88 34.01
C VAL A 21 22.02 -16.73 34.47
N PRO A 22 21.52 -16.72 35.72
CA PRO A 22 20.74 -15.58 36.20
C PRO A 22 21.73 -14.45 36.54
N LEU A 23 21.80 -13.42 35.70
CA LEU A 23 22.32 -12.13 36.14
C LEU A 23 21.28 -11.54 37.09
N THR A 24 21.65 -11.43 38.36
CA THR A 24 20.94 -10.60 39.33
C THR A 24 21.10 -9.14 38.91
N ALA A 25 20.14 -8.63 38.14
CA ALA A 25 20.02 -7.20 37.89
C ALA A 25 19.60 -6.52 39.21
N THR A 26 20.48 -5.69 39.74
CA THR A 26 20.09 -4.56 40.61
C THR A 26 19.01 -3.76 39.88
N PRO A 27 17.92 -3.35 40.56
CA PRO A 27 16.86 -2.59 39.90
C PRO A 27 17.46 -1.25 39.44
N ALA A 28 17.52 -1.05 38.13
CA ALA A 28 17.73 0.26 37.55
C ALA A 28 16.59 1.17 38.05
N THR A 29 16.95 2.25 38.70
CA THR A 29 16.07 3.41 38.92
C THR A 29 15.43 3.77 37.58
N ALA A 30 14.11 3.94 37.58
CA ALA A 30 13.34 4.31 36.39
C ALA A 30 14.01 5.48 35.67
N ALA A 31 14.47 5.23 34.43
CA ALA A 31 14.93 6.29 33.56
C ALA A 31 13.75 7.21 33.27
N THR A 32 13.88 8.49 33.62
CA THR A 32 12.95 9.54 33.20
C THR A 32 13.32 9.90 31.76
N ASP A 33 12.39 9.70 30.83
CA ASP A 33 12.54 10.09 29.42
C ASP A 33 12.86 11.59 29.34
N THR A 34 14.09 11.98 28.99
CA THR A 34 14.54 13.38 29.08
C THR A 34 14.99 13.91 27.72
N THR A 35 14.10 14.64 27.05
CA THR A 35 14.48 15.53 25.94
C THR A 35 15.23 16.76 26.48
N TYR A 36 16.47 16.94 26.06
CA TYR A 36 17.33 18.05 26.49
C TYR A 36 17.06 19.33 25.70
N LEU A 37 16.90 19.20 24.38
CA LEU A 37 16.61 20.26 23.42
C LEU A 37 15.68 19.70 22.34
N ASP A 38 14.70 20.49 21.94
CA ASP A 38 13.82 20.24 20.80
C ASP A 38 13.58 21.58 20.11
N GLU A 39 14.18 21.75 18.93
CA GLU A 39 14.23 23.01 18.21
C GLU A 39 13.80 22.81 16.75
N GLY A 40 12.57 23.23 16.45
CA GLY A 40 11.96 23.21 15.11
C GLY A 40 12.16 24.50 14.31
N TYR A 41 12.83 25.52 14.84
CA TYR A 41 13.16 26.77 14.13
C TYR A 41 11.99 27.63 13.61
N GLU A 42 10.77 27.36 14.07
CA GLU A 42 9.54 28.06 13.69
C GLU A 42 9.45 29.53 14.16
N SER A 43 10.43 29.98 14.94
CA SER A 43 10.50 31.33 15.48
C SER A 43 11.62 32.15 14.83
N THR A 44 11.68 33.45 15.14
CA THR A 44 12.78 34.27 14.61
C THR A 44 14.12 33.83 15.18
N PRO A 45 15.24 33.97 14.45
CA PRO A 45 16.57 33.61 14.94
C PRO A 45 16.91 34.12 16.34
N ALA A 46 16.55 35.37 16.66
CA ALA A 46 16.80 35.94 17.99
C ALA A 46 16.09 35.19 19.15
N THR A 47 15.05 34.41 18.84
CA THR A 47 14.24 33.69 19.82
C THR A 47 14.80 32.30 20.06
N TRP A 48 14.88 31.46 19.02
CA TRP A 48 15.40 30.09 19.16
C TRP A 48 16.90 30.05 19.48
N SER A 49 17.65 31.09 19.12
CA SER A 49 19.09 31.14 19.38
C SER A 49 19.47 31.58 20.80
N ALA A 50 18.49 31.88 21.67
CA ALA A 50 18.76 32.46 22.99
C ALA A 50 19.56 31.54 23.93
N GLY A 51 19.47 30.22 23.75
CA GLY A 51 20.24 29.21 24.50
C GLY A 51 21.59 28.82 23.88
N TRP A 52 21.96 29.46 22.77
CA TRP A 52 23.16 29.13 21.99
C TRP A 52 24.28 30.15 22.21
N PHE A 53 25.50 29.65 22.37
CA PHE A 53 26.72 30.45 22.37
C PHE A 53 27.14 30.82 20.96
N ASP A 54 27.73 32.02 20.82
CA ASP A 54 28.21 32.57 19.55
C ASP A 54 27.10 32.54 18.48
N ALA A 55 25.85 32.79 18.85
CA ALA A 55 24.68 32.72 17.98
C ALA A 55 24.47 33.93 17.05
N ASP A 56 25.29 34.97 17.21
CA ASP A 56 25.13 36.23 16.49
C ASP A 56 25.16 36.01 14.97
N ILE A 57 24.08 36.43 14.28
CA ILE A 57 24.02 36.39 12.82
C ILE A 57 25.09 37.34 12.27
N GLY A 58 26.00 36.79 11.46
CA GLY A 58 27.13 37.54 10.96
C GLY A 58 28.09 36.70 10.12
N ALA A 59 29.37 37.09 10.11
CA ALA A 59 30.38 36.49 9.25
C ALA A 59 30.77 35.04 9.63
N ARG A 60 30.30 34.50 10.76
CA ARG A 60 30.50 33.07 11.12
C ARG A 60 29.20 32.28 11.22
N ASN A 61 28.07 32.95 11.48
CA ASN A 61 26.74 32.34 11.50
C ASN A 61 25.87 33.00 10.45
N ARG A 62 25.87 32.40 9.26
CA ARG A 62 25.13 32.86 8.07
C ARG A 62 23.87 32.02 7.94
N ILE A 63 22.97 32.23 8.88
CA ILE A 63 21.73 31.47 9.03
C ILE A 63 20.56 32.35 8.59
N THR A 64 19.72 31.82 7.71
CA THR A 64 18.50 32.48 7.23
C THR A 64 17.33 31.50 7.34
N SER A 65 16.22 31.93 7.92
CA SER A 65 14.98 31.13 7.91
C SER A 65 14.50 30.90 6.47
N ILE A 66 13.99 29.70 6.20
CA ILE A 66 13.40 29.31 4.92
C ILE A 66 12.00 28.77 5.18
N ALA A 67 11.02 29.19 4.39
CA ALA A 67 9.62 28.74 4.55
C ALA A 67 9.36 27.30 4.06
N ASP A 68 10.40 26.62 3.56
CA ASP A 68 10.34 25.28 3.00
C ASP A 68 11.21 24.33 3.84
N GLY A 69 10.99 24.36 5.16
CA GLY A 69 11.50 23.37 6.12
C GLY A 69 10.92 21.97 5.88
N ILE A 70 11.33 20.98 6.66
CA ILE A 70 10.66 19.67 6.66
C ILE A 70 9.24 19.79 7.19
N ASP A 71 9.03 20.75 8.10
CA ASP A 71 7.74 21.11 8.64
C ASP A 71 7.65 22.60 9.04
N GLY A 72 7.27 23.47 8.10
CA GLY A 72 7.19 24.90 8.39
C GLY A 72 8.49 25.64 8.02
N GLN A 73 9.03 26.41 8.95
CA GLN A 73 10.26 27.18 8.76
C GLN A 73 11.50 26.40 9.22
N GLY A 74 12.26 25.89 8.26
CA GLY A 74 13.61 25.43 8.52
C GLY A 74 14.62 26.58 8.56
N ILE A 75 15.88 26.24 8.83
CA ILE A 75 17.01 27.16 8.66
C ILE A 75 17.90 26.74 7.51
N LYS A 76 18.32 27.72 6.73
CA LYS A 76 19.36 27.57 5.72
C LYS A 76 20.65 28.17 6.24
N VAL A 77 21.71 27.38 6.20
CA VAL A 77 23.07 27.80 6.55
C VAL A 77 23.89 27.90 5.29
N THR A 78 24.58 29.02 5.06
CA THR A 78 25.35 29.25 3.84
C THR A 78 26.82 29.49 4.14
N ILE A 79 27.70 28.70 3.50
CA ILE A 79 29.14 28.95 3.40
C ILE A 79 29.39 29.67 2.07
N PRO A 80 29.77 30.95 2.07
CA PRO A 80 30.08 31.65 0.84
C PRO A 80 31.30 31.06 0.14
N ARG A 81 31.44 31.39 -1.14
CA ARG A 81 32.68 31.13 -1.87
C ARG A 81 33.86 31.81 -1.17
N ASP A 82 35.00 31.12 -1.16
CA ASP A 82 36.28 31.56 -0.60
C ASP A 82 36.26 31.78 0.93
N GLU A 83 35.25 31.24 1.61
CA GLU A 83 35.08 31.28 3.07
C GLU A 83 35.10 29.87 3.68
N HIS A 84 35.19 29.81 5.01
CA HIS A 84 35.20 28.55 5.75
C HIS A 84 33.88 28.25 6.50
N PHE A 85 33.28 29.27 7.11
CA PHE A 85 32.23 29.10 8.13
C PHE A 85 30.83 29.31 7.56
N GLY A 86 29.90 28.43 7.92
CA GLY A 86 28.47 28.62 7.73
C GLY A 86 27.78 28.90 9.06
N SER A 87 28.11 28.11 10.07
CA SER A 87 27.70 28.26 11.47
C SER A 87 28.82 27.79 12.40
N ALA A 88 28.92 28.42 13.56
CA ALA A 88 29.89 28.12 14.62
C ALA A 88 29.22 28.14 16.02
N MET A 89 27.91 27.86 16.06
CA MET A 89 27.08 27.98 17.25
C MET A 89 27.22 26.74 18.14
N ARG A 90 27.14 26.93 19.44
CA ARG A 90 27.30 25.84 20.42
C ARG A 90 26.20 25.86 21.47
N TRP A 91 25.72 24.68 21.84
CA TRP A 91 24.73 24.51 22.90
C TRP A 91 25.37 23.69 24.02
N GLU A 92 25.61 24.31 25.17
CA GLU A 92 26.22 23.65 26.34
C GLU A 92 25.12 23.21 27.33
N PHE A 93 25.22 22.00 27.86
CA PHE A 93 24.20 21.42 28.74
C PHE A 93 24.08 22.21 30.05
N GLU A 94 25.19 22.44 30.75
CA GLU A 94 25.18 23.16 32.04
C GLU A 94 24.68 24.61 31.91
N ALA A 95 25.08 25.29 30.82
CA ALA A 95 24.64 26.67 30.55
C ALA A 95 23.12 26.77 30.35
N ASN A 96 22.49 25.69 29.91
CA ASN A 96 21.04 25.56 29.72
C ASN A 96 20.37 24.82 30.90
N GLY A 97 21.03 24.70 32.05
CA GLY A 97 20.47 24.11 33.27
C GLY A 97 20.24 22.60 33.20
N LYS A 98 20.94 21.90 32.29
CA LYS A 98 20.91 20.44 32.15
C LYS A 98 22.19 19.81 32.71
N THR A 99 22.10 18.54 33.10
CA THR A 99 23.28 17.74 33.47
C THR A 99 23.94 17.20 32.20
N GLU A 100 25.27 17.19 32.16
CA GLU A 100 26.03 16.62 31.05
C GLU A 100 25.90 15.08 31.03
N PRO A 101 25.40 14.46 29.95
CA PRO A 101 25.19 13.03 29.93
C PRO A 101 26.44 12.24 29.54
N ASP A 102 26.53 10.99 29.99
CA ASP A 102 27.50 10.00 29.49
C ASP A 102 27.12 9.47 28.09
N GLU A 103 25.87 9.64 27.69
CA GLU A 103 25.33 9.14 26.44
C GLU A 103 24.33 10.15 25.87
N LEU A 104 24.48 10.46 24.58
CA LEU A 104 23.63 11.40 23.88
C LEU A 104 23.14 10.80 22.57
N TYR A 105 21.84 10.87 22.36
CA TYR A 105 21.22 10.75 21.05
C TYR A 105 20.89 12.14 20.53
N TYR A 106 21.05 12.32 19.23
CA TYR A 106 20.68 13.56 18.55
C TYR A 106 20.08 13.28 17.19
N ARG A 107 19.10 14.10 16.79
CA ARG A 107 18.45 14.04 15.48
C ARG A 107 18.34 15.43 14.90
N TYR A 108 18.65 15.60 13.63
CA TYR A 108 18.23 16.77 12.85
C TYR A 108 17.86 16.33 11.43
N TRP A 109 17.00 17.09 10.79
CA TRP A 109 16.72 16.90 9.36
C TRP A 109 17.73 17.68 8.55
N LEU A 110 18.18 17.07 7.45
CA LEU A 110 19.18 17.64 6.56
C LEU A 110 18.73 17.51 5.11
N ARG A 111 18.78 18.61 4.37
CA ARG A 111 18.66 18.62 2.91
C ARG A 111 19.87 19.32 2.30
N PHE A 112 20.52 18.62 1.38
CA PHE A 112 21.43 19.24 0.42
C PHE A 112 20.59 19.78 -0.74
N PRO A 113 20.55 21.09 -1.03
CA PRO A 113 19.76 21.61 -2.15
C PRO A 113 20.23 21.06 -3.51
N ILE A 114 19.33 21.03 -4.50
CA ILE A 114 19.69 20.66 -5.89
C ILE A 114 20.80 21.58 -6.38
N GLY A 115 21.88 21.00 -6.93
CA GLY A 115 23.06 21.73 -7.38
C GLY A 115 24.06 22.02 -6.25
N PHE A 116 23.94 21.37 -5.09
CA PHE A 116 24.95 21.42 -4.05
C PHE A 116 26.31 20.94 -4.59
N ALA A 117 27.30 21.82 -4.50
CA ALA A 117 28.54 21.64 -5.22
C ALA A 117 29.59 20.92 -4.35
N ASN A 118 29.54 19.58 -4.35
CA ASN A 118 30.34 18.74 -3.47
C ASN A 118 31.81 18.62 -3.93
N TYR A 119 32.60 19.67 -3.71
CA TYR A 119 33.99 19.76 -4.19
C TYR A 119 35.05 19.24 -3.21
N GLY A 120 34.65 18.65 -2.07
CA GLY A 120 35.58 18.24 -1.02
C GLY A 120 34.87 17.78 0.23
N GLN A 121 35.48 17.99 1.39
CA GLN A 121 34.92 17.60 2.68
C GLN A 121 34.71 18.78 3.62
N GLY A 122 33.76 18.65 4.55
CA GLY A 122 33.49 19.64 5.57
C GLY A 122 33.02 19.02 6.88
N LYS A 123 32.39 19.84 7.73
CA LYS A 123 31.78 19.46 9.00
C LYS A 123 30.31 19.81 9.00
N LEU A 124 29.55 18.97 9.68
CA LEU A 124 28.13 19.09 10.01
C LEU A 124 28.00 19.03 11.55
N PRO A 125 26.81 19.37 12.10
CA PRO A 125 26.59 19.40 13.54
C PRO A 125 26.91 18.09 14.26
N GLY A 126 27.33 18.17 15.52
CA GLY A 126 27.54 17.00 16.37
C GLY A 126 28.17 17.29 17.74
N PRO A 127 28.25 16.28 18.62
CA PRO A 127 28.62 16.47 20.02
C PRO A 127 30.13 16.54 20.28
N SER A 128 30.47 17.09 21.45
CA SER A 128 31.84 17.12 21.96
C SER A 128 31.92 17.14 23.49
N GLY A 129 33.10 16.81 24.00
CA GLY A 129 33.49 16.95 25.40
C GLY A 129 34.76 17.79 25.51
N LEU A 130 34.69 19.07 25.16
CA LEU A 130 35.84 19.98 25.24
C LEU A 130 36.02 20.59 26.63
N TYR A 131 36.65 19.85 27.54
CA TYR A 131 37.12 20.41 28.82
C TYR A 131 38.51 21.01 28.73
N SER A 132 39.13 20.96 27.55
CA SER A 132 40.52 21.32 27.33
C SER A 132 40.75 21.83 25.90
N SER A 133 41.98 22.16 25.53
CA SER A 133 42.29 22.67 24.18
C SER A 133 42.35 21.59 23.10
N SER A 134 42.47 20.32 23.51
CA SER A 134 42.48 19.16 22.62
C SER A 134 41.08 18.77 22.13
N GLY A 135 41.00 17.97 21.06
CA GLY A 135 39.72 17.57 20.46
C GLY A 135 39.24 18.48 19.33
N ARG A 136 40.06 19.48 18.95
CA ARG A 136 39.86 20.41 17.83
C ARG A 136 41.19 20.97 17.33
N ASN A 137 41.18 21.72 16.22
CA ASN A 137 42.31 22.51 15.71
C ASN A 137 43.65 21.74 15.58
N LYS A 138 43.59 20.46 15.18
CA LYS A 138 44.76 19.57 15.06
C LYS A 138 45.50 19.35 16.40
N ILE A 139 44.80 19.51 17.53
CA ILE A 139 45.32 19.23 18.87
C ILE A 139 44.72 17.92 19.36
N LYS A 140 45.54 16.86 19.37
CA LYS A 140 45.10 15.50 19.73
C LYS A 140 44.76 15.35 21.23
N PRO A 141 43.78 14.51 21.58
CA PRO A 141 43.48 14.15 22.98
C PRO A 141 44.64 13.40 23.66
N SER A 142 44.83 13.61 24.97
CA SER A 142 45.84 12.94 25.80
C SER A 142 45.51 13.00 27.29
N ASP A 143 46.25 12.27 28.15
CA ASP A 143 46.08 12.34 29.62
C ASP A 143 46.25 13.74 30.21
N ALA A 144 47.15 14.55 29.64
CA ALA A 144 47.35 15.92 30.10
C ALA A 144 46.33 16.93 29.53
N ASN A 145 45.57 16.53 28.51
CA ASN A 145 44.67 17.40 27.75
C ASN A 145 43.51 16.52 27.23
N PRO A 146 42.47 16.24 28.06
CA PRO A 146 41.49 15.18 27.80
C PRO A 146 40.20 15.70 27.15
N GLY A 147 40.28 16.32 25.96
CA GLY A 147 39.11 16.72 25.17
C GLY A 147 38.79 15.72 24.07
N TRP A 148 37.56 15.73 23.54
CA TRP A 148 37.17 14.92 22.37
C TRP A 148 36.06 15.62 21.57
N SER A 149 35.88 15.22 20.31
CA SER A 149 34.70 15.61 19.52
C SER A 149 34.32 14.51 18.53
N ALA A 150 33.04 14.37 18.23
CA ALA A 150 32.51 13.42 17.25
C ALA A 150 31.48 14.13 16.36
N ARG A 151 31.94 15.11 15.59
CA ARG A 151 31.08 15.86 14.68
C ARG A 151 30.69 15.03 13.48
N MET A 152 29.54 15.35 12.87
CA MET A 152 29.23 14.85 11.55
C MET A 152 30.12 15.53 10.49
N MET A 153 30.24 14.90 9.32
CA MET A 153 30.92 15.45 8.15
C MET A 153 30.17 15.13 6.88
N PHE A 154 30.42 15.92 5.84
CA PHE A 154 30.07 15.60 4.46
C PHE A 154 31.34 15.46 3.63
N THR A 155 31.29 14.59 2.61
CA THR A 155 32.37 14.36 1.66
C THR A 155 31.81 13.92 0.30
N SER A 156 32.66 13.89 -0.72
CA SER A 156 32.32 13.33 -2.03
C SER A 156 32.50 11.81 -2.02
N PRO A 157 31.50 11.02 -2.50
CA PRO A 157 31.54 9.55 -2.46
C PRO A 157 32.62 8.91 -3.35
N ASP A 158 33.18 9.62 -4.34
CA ASP A 158 34.32 9.17 -5.16
C ASP A 158 34.89 10.38 -5.96
N PRO A 159 36.15 10.38 -6.46
CA PRO A 159 36.75 11.53 -7.16
C PRO A 159 36.08 11.94 -8.49
N GLY A 160 35.05 11.21 -8.93
CA GLY A 160 34.22 11.54 -10.07
C GLY A 160 33.08 12.48 -9.67
N ARG A 161 33.37 13.78 -9.62
CA ARG A 161 32.45 14.92 -9.40
C ARG A 161 30.97 14.64 -9.75
N THR A 162 30.16 14.11 -8.82
CA THR A 162 28.71 13.99 -9.02
C THR A 162 28.02 15.24 -8.50
N ALA A 163 27.12 15.82 -9.30
CA ALA A 163 26.34 17.02 -8.96
C ALA A 163 24.99 16.67 -8.29
N THR A 164 24.81 15.42 -7.87
CA THR A 164 23.49 14.87 -7.49
C THR A 164 23.45 14.26 -6.10
N ASN A 165 24.59 13.93 -5.47
CA ASN A 165 24.61 13.32 -4.14
C ASN A 165 25.84 13.67 -3.28
N THR A 166 25.73 13.42 -1.98
CA THR A 166 26.74 13.71 -0.97
C THR A 166 26.80 12.59 0.07
N GLN A 167 28.01 12.08 0.35
CA GLN A 167 28.21 11.13 1.44
C GLN A 167 28.39 11.85 2.75
N ILE A 168 27.80 11.32 3.83
CA ILE A 168 27.98 11.80 5.19
C ILE A 168 28.76 10.80 6.04
N GLY A 169 29.25 11.25 7.19
CA GLY A 169 29.99 10.41 8.12
C GLY A 169 30.33 11.10 9.43
N TYR A 170 31.15 10.46 10.25
CA TYR A 170 31.74 11.06 11.44
C TYR A 170 33.13 11.64 11.18
N TYR A 171 33.47 12.69 11.92
CA TYR A 171 34.82 13.20 12.06
C TYR A 171 35.20 13.32 13.53
N VAL A 172 36.08 12.44 13.98
CA VAL A 172 36.23 12.11 15.40
C VAL A 172 37.63 12.45 15.89
N TYR A 173 37.72 13.22 16.98
CA TYR A 173 38.92 13.29 17.80
C TYR A 173 38.74 12.38 19.01
N HIS A 174 39.62 11.39 19.16
CA HIS A 174 39.63 10.47 20.29
C HIS A 174 41.07 10.14 20.70
N ARG A 175 41.23 9.54 21.87
CA ARG A 175 42.54 9.08 22.33
C ARG A 175 43.03 7.92 21.48
N GLY A 176 44.33 7.89 21.24
CA GLY A 176 44.96 6.86 20.42
C GLY A 176 44.82 7.07 18.90
N GLN A 177 44.17 8.15 18.45
CA GLN A 177 44.13 8.52 17.04
C GLN A 177 45.56 8.66 16.47
N PRO A 178 45.80 8.24 15.21
CA PRO A 178 47.15 8.18 14.63
C PRO A 178 47.69 9.57 14.26
N GLY A 179 46.81 10.48 13.85
CA GLY A 179 47.15 11.82 13.38
C GLY A 179 46.87 12.92 14.41
N SER A 180 47.38 14.12 14.14
CA SER A 180 47.03 15.32 14.93
C SER A 180 45.62 15.82 14.64
N SER A 181 45.10 15.54 13.44
CA SER A 181 43.72 15.81 13.00
C SER A 181 42.80 14.66 13.39
N GLY A 182 41.50 14.94 13.52
CA GLY A 182 40.48 13.91 13.74
C GLY A 182 40.43 12.90 12.58
N GLU A 183 39.94 11.70 12.89
CA GLU A 183 39.74 10.62 11.93
C GLU A 183 38.43 10.81 11.17
N THR A 184 38.41 10.40 9.91
CA THR A 184 37.24 10.46 9.03
C THR A 184 36.64 9.07 8.94
N GLU A 185 35.37 8.96 9.32
CA GLU A 185 34.62 7.72 9.39
C GLU A 185 33.37 7.84 8.48
N PRO A 186 33.52 7.63 7.15
CA PRO A 186 32.41 7.72 6.22
C PRO A 186 31.38 6.62 6.49
N TRP A 187 30.09 6.94 6.38
CA TRP A 187 29.01 5.96 6.53
C TRP A 187 28.87 5.09 5.28
N GLN A 188 28.26 3.91 5.42
CA GLN A 188 28.06 2.95 4.32
C GLN A 188 27.31 3.58 3.14
N ASP A 189 27.65 3.21 1.90
CA ASP A 189 27.09 3.81 0.67
C ASP A 189 25.55 3.88 0.69
N SER A 190 24.89 2.83 1.18
CA SER A 190 23.47 2.86 1.52
C SER A 190 23.31 2.53 3.00
N PRO A 191 22.69 3.39 3.81
CA PRO A 191 21.97 4.63 3.47
C PRO A 191 22.80 5.94 3.57
N GLY A 192 24.13 5.89 3.68
CA GLY A 192 25.01 7.05 4.00
C GLY A 192 25.35 8.00 2.85
N VAL A 193 24.91 7.72 1.61
CA VAL A 193 24.97 8.64 0.46
C VAL A 193 23.59 9.24 0.21
N LEU A 194 23.51 10.57 0.34
CA LEU A 194 22.25 11.33 0.28
C LEU A 194 22.08 12.02 -1.08
N GLU A 195 20.92 11.88 -1.71
CA GLU A 195 20.59 12.57 -2.95
C GLU A 195 20.22 14.04 -2.70
N HIS A 196 20.58 14.94 -3.62
CA HIS A 196 20.27 16.35 -3.48
C HIS A 196 18.79 16.63 -3.75
N GLY A 197 18.24 17.63 -3.07
CA GLY A 197 16.83 18.06 -3.17
C GLY A 197 15.88 17.34 -2.23
N GLN A 198 16.36 16.37 -1.46
CA GLN A 198 15.55 15.59 -0.52
C GLN A 198 15.95 15.86 0.93
N TRP A 199 14.97 15.84 1.82
CA TRP A 199 15.16 15.89 3.27
C TRP A 199 15.41 14.48 3.81
N TYR A 200 16.47 14.35 4.60
CA TYR A 200 16.82 13.11 5.29
C TYR A 200 16.81 13.34 6.79
N CYS A 201 16.28 12.37 7.52
CA CYS A 201 16.46 12.32 8.96
C CYS A 201 17.85 11.77 9.27
N ILE A 202 18.68 12.58 9.93
CA ILE A 202 20.02 12.20 10.37
C ILE A 202 19.99 12.05 11.87
N GLU A 203 20.19 10.83 12.35
CA GLU A 203 20.28 10.52 13.76
C GLU A 203 21.67 9.98 14.10
N GLY A 204 22.20 10.36 15.25
CA GLY A 204 23.44 9.83 15.76
C GLY A 204 23.41 9.60 17.27
N ARG A 205 24.27 8.69 17.72
CA ARG A 205 24.48 8.37 19.12
C ARG A 205 25.96 8.45 19.45
N VAL A 206 26.26 9.05 20.59
CA VAL A 206 27.58 8.98 21.21
C VAL A 206 27.44 8.47 22.63
N ALA A 207 28.11 7.36 22.95
CA ALA A 207 28.21 6.87 24.31
C ALA A 207 29.67 6.87 24.77
N MET A 208 29.92 7.48 25.93
CA MET A 208 31.25 7.57 26.52
C MET A 208 31.76 6.17 26.89
N ASN A 209 33.02 5.90 26.58
CA ASN A 209 33.67 4.68 26.99
C ASN A 209 33.83 4.62 28.52
N THR A 210 33.90 3.43 29.10
CA THR A 210 34.37 3.26 30.48
C THR A 210 35.78 3.84 30.60
N PRO A 211 36.09 4.67 31.61
CA PRO A 211 37.40 5.30 31.75
C PRO A 211 38.57 4.31 31.61
N GLY A 212 39.44 4.54 30.62
CA GLY A 212 40.61 3.69 30.35
C GLY A 212 40.35 2.41 29.54
N VAL A 213 39.11 2.13 29.15
CA VAL A 213 38.72 0.99 28.31
C VAL A 213 38.24 1.51 26.95
N ALA A 214 38.66 0.88 25.85
CA ALA A 214 38.25 1.24 24.49
C ALA A 214 36.90 0.59 24.14
N ASN A 215 35.82 1.07 24.74
CA ASN A 215 34.44 0.58 24.53
C ASN A 215 33.43 1.70 24.29
N GLY A 216 33.89 2.87 23.82
CA GLY A 216 33.04 4.01 23.47
C GLY A 216 32.34 3.77 22.14
N VAL A 217 31.11 4.23 22.03
CA VAL A 217 30.22 3.89 20.92
C VAL A 217 29.91 5.12 20.09
N LEU A 218 29.99 4.96 18.77
CA LEU A 218 29.38 5.85 17.78
C LEU A 218 28.44 5.03 16.89
N GLU A 219 27.20 5.48 16.78
CA GLU A 219 26.21 4.90 15.87
C GLU A 219 25.57 6.02 15.05
N GLY A 220 25.25 5.73 13.79
CA GLY A 220 24.62 6.69 12.89
C GLY A 220 23.52 6.04 12.06
N TRP A 221 22.41 6.75 11.88
CA TRP A 221 21.27 6.32 11.08
C TRP A 221 20.85 7.39 10.07
N VAL A 222 20.39 6.93 8.92
CA VAL A 222 19.70 7.75 7.91
C VAL A 222 18.33 7.12 7.69
N ASP A 223 17.27 7.89 7.91
CA ASP A 223 15.88 7.44 7.74
C ASP A 223 15.62 6.08 8.40
N GLU A 224 15.88 6.01 9.72
CA GLU A 224 15.77 4.80 10.57
C GLU A 224 16.75 3.65 10.25
N LYS A 225 17.50 3.71 9.15
CA LYS A 225 18.43 2.64 8.74
C LYS A 225 19.83 2.89 9.30
N LEU A 226 20.39 1.89 9.96
CA LEU A 226 21.74 1.96 10.51
C LEU A 226 22.76 2.12 9.37
N ALA A 227 23.49 3.22 9.39
CA ALA A 227 24.51 3.60 8.40
C ALA A 227 25.93 3.40 8.91
N TYR A 228 26.13 3.47 10.23
CA TYR A 228 27.42 3.35 10.88
C TYR A 228 27.30 2.81 12.30
N TYR A 229 28.26 1.97 12.69
CA TYR A 229 28.39 1.43 14.03
C TYR A 229 29.86 1.11 14.31
N GLU A 230 30.42 1.71 15.35
CA GLU A 230 31.70 1.29 15.92
C GLU A 230 31.66 1.45 17.45
N ASN A 231 32.38 0.58 18.15
CA ASN A 231 32.30 0.45 19.61
C ASN A 231 33.66 0.34 20.30
N ASP A 232 34.75 0.74 19.64
CA ASP A 232 36.12 0.66 20.15
C ASP A 232 36.77 2.03 20.38
N PHE A 233 35.97 3.11 20.47
CA PHE A 233 36.50 4.44 20.72
C PHE A 233 36.96 4.63 22.17
N THR A 234 37.98 5.47 22.35
CA THR A 234 38.48 5.90 23.67
C THR A 234 38.35 7.41 23.82
N PHE A 235 37.27 7.89 24.41
CA PHE A 235 37.05 9.30 24.73
C PHE A 235 37.68 9.68 26.09
N ARG A 236 37.57 8.79 27.09
CA ARG A 236 38.08 8.94 28.46
C ARG A 236 39.32 8.09 28.72
N GLY A 237 40.37 8.71 29.26
CA GLY A 237 41.48 8.01 29.90
C GLY A 237 41.09 7.45 31.27
N ALA A 238 42.00 6.72 31.92
CA ALA A 238 41.73 6.07 33.20
C ALA A 238 41.38 7.05 34.33
N SER A 239 41.82 8.31 34.24
CA SER A 239 41.60 9.38 35.22
C SER A 239 40.42 10.31 34.90
N ASP A 240 39.72 10.09 33.78
CA ASP A 240 38.82 11.09 33.18
C ASP A 240 37.34 10.81 33.46
N ALA A 241 37.00 10.31 34.65
CA ALA A 241 35.63 9.90 34.96
C ALA A 241 34.59 11.03 34.80
N GLY A 242 35.00 12.30 34.93
CA GLY A 242 34.14 13.49 34.76
C GLY A 242 34.19 14.14 33.37
N ILE A 243 34.66 13.42 32.34
CA ILE A 243 34.57 13.89 30.94
C ILE A 243 33.30 13.28 30.33
N ASN A 244 32.32 14.13 30.03
CA ASN A 244 31.00 13.76 29.53
C ASN A 244 30.75 14.37 28.13
N VAL A 245 29.52 14.24 27.64
CA VAL A 245 29.02 15.04 26.52
C VAL A 245 28.68 16.43 27.03
N ARG A 246 29.61 17.36 26.85
CA ARG A 246 29.53 18.73 27.38
C ARG A 246 28.63 19.63 26.54
N GLU A 247 28.74 19.51 25.22
CA GLU A 247 28.15 20.47 24.30
C GLU A 247 27.85 19.84 22.93
N PHE A 248 26.83 20.39 22.27
CA PHE A 248 26.49 20.09 20.89
C PHE A 248 26.89 21.27 20.00
N TRP A 249 27.71 21.01 18.97
CA TRP A 249 28.12 22.05 18.02
C TRP A 249 27.19 22.02 16.83
N PHE A 250 26.53 23.14 16.55
CA PHE A 250 25.85 23.37 15.29
C PHE A 250 26.82 24.01 14.30
N ASP A 251 27.92 23.30 14.05
CA ASP A 251 28.98 23.75 13.17
C ASP A 251 28.73 23.28 11.74
N THR A 252 28.72 24.23 10.80
CA THR A 252 28.88 23.93 9.38
C THR A 252 30.13 24.62 8.87
N TYR A 253 31.04 23.82 8.34
CA TYR A 253 32.40 24.26 8.04
C TYR A 253 32.92 23.56 6.80
N TYR A 254 33.58 24.27 5.89
CA TYR A 254 34.25 23.65 4.74
C TYR A 254 35.75 23.49 5.00
N GLY A 255 36.24 22.27 4.80
CA GLY A 255 37.66 21.96 4.78
C GLY A 255 38.35 21.90 6.15
N GLY A 256 39.59 22.41 6.16
CA GLY A 256 40.46 22.54 7.32
C GLY A 256 41.33 23.79 7.13
N ASP A 257 42.29 23.74 6.20
CA ASP A 257 43.04 24.94 5.79
C ASP A 257 42.55 25.52 4.44
N ALA A 258 41.61 24.82 3.76
CA ALA A 258 41.07 25.20 2.46
C ALA A 258 39.68 25.86 2.58
N THR A 259 39.43 26.90 1.79
CA THR A 259 38.14 27.60 1.69
C THR A 259 37.22 26.95 0.65
N ALA A 260 35.91 27.24 0.73
CA ALA A 260 34.92 26.68 -0.18
C ALA A 260 35.10 27.22 -1.62
N PRO A 261 35.28 26.36 -2.64
CA PRO A 261 35.51 26.81 -4.02
C PRO A 261 34.25 27.40 -4.69
N GLY A 262 33.08 27.25 -4.07
CA GLY A 262 31.79 27.81 -4.46
C GLY A 262 30.92 28.06 -3.23
N SER A 263 29.80 28.74 -3.39
CA SER A 263 28.83 28.89 -2.31
C SER A 263 28.16 27.55 -2.04
N LEU A 264 28.17 27.12 -0.77
CA LEU A 264 27.51 25.90 -0.31
C LEU A 264 26.39 26.28 0.66
N SER A 265 25.26 25.58 0.56
CA SER A 265 24.17 25.76 1.50
C SER A 265 23.66 24.42 2.00
N PHE A 266 23.20 24.43 3.25
CA PHE A 266 22.63 23.28 3.94
C PHE A 266 21.31 23.75 4.52
N ASP A 267 20.26 22.99 4.30
CA ASP A 267 18.98 23.23 4.95
C ASP A 267 18.88 22.26 6.12
N PHE A 268 18.60 22.79 7.30
CA PHE A 268 18.37 22.03 8.53
C PHE A 268 17.00 22.31 9.08
N ASP A 269 16.49 21.34 9.81
CA ASP A 269 15.26 21.49 10.57
C ASP A 269 15.24 20.54 11.78
N GLU A 270 14.37 20.82 12.75
CA GLU A 270 13.95 19.84 13.76
C GLU A 270 15.13 19.18 14.54
N LEU A 271 15.98 19.98 15.18
CA LEU A 271 17.09 19.51 16.01
C LEU A 271 16.61 19.04 17.39
N VAL A 272 16.86 17.79 17.72
CA VAL A 272 16.55 17.19 19.02
C VAL A 272 17.80 16.60 19.66
N LEU A 273 17.95 16.81 20.97
CA LEU A 273 18.97 16.19 21.82
C LEU A 273 18.25 15.41 22.93
N SER A 274 18.59 14.13 23.12
CA SER A 274 17.87 13.23 24.04
C SER A 274 18.79 12.19 24.69
N ASP A 275 18.37 11.67 25.84
CA ASP A 275 19.01 10.53 26.51
C ASP A 275 18.57 9.16 25.96
N GLN A 276 17.57 9.15 25.07
CA GLN A 276 17.09 7.98 24.34
C GLN A 276 17.11 8.24 22.83
N ARG A 277 17.08 7.17 22.03
CA ARG A 277 16.94 7.26 20.56
C ARG A 277 15.73 8.12 20.22
N VAL A 278 15.94 9.17 19.45
CA VAL A 278 14.88 10.12 19.04
C VAL A 278 14.03 9.47 17.95
N GLY A 279 14.67 8.68 17.08
CA GLY A 279 14.10 8.25 15.82
C GLY A 279 13.91 9.44 14.90
N CYS A 280 13.37 9.19 13.72
CA CYS A 280 13.16 10.30 12.78
C CYS A 280 12.02 11.23 13.18
N GLY A 281 11.21 10.83 14.17
CA GLY A 281 9.86 11.33 14.29
C GLY A 281 9.09 10.95 13.02
N GLU A 282 7.78 10.78 13.14
CA GLU A 282 6.98 10.55 11.94
C GLU A 282 7.11 11.78 11.04
N ARG A 283 7.53 11.58 9.79
CA ARG A 283 7.19 12.53 8.72
C ARG A 283 5.66 12.46 8.62
N GLY A 284 4.94 13.16 9.50
CA GLY A 284 3.52 13.51 9.44
C GLY A 284 2.39 12.48 9.69
N SER A 285 2.38 11.58 10.69
CA SER A 285 1.15 10.77 10.98
C SER A 285 0.41 10.91 12.31
N GLY A 286 0.90 11.67 13.28
CA GLY A 286 0.09 12.15 14.40
C GLY A 286 -0.34 13.59 14.18
N PHE A 287 -1.39 14.04 14.88
CA PHE A 287 -1.51 15.47 15.10
C PHE A 287 -0.31 15.92 15.94
N ARG A 288 0.55 16.77 15.38
CA ARG A 288 1.89 17.01 15.97
C ARG A 288 1.86 17.55 17.40
N ASP A 289 0.75 18.17 17.78
CA ASP A 289 0.53 18.70 19.12
C ASP A 289 -0.10 17.70 20.10
N THR A 290 -0.11 16.41 19.79
CA THR A 290 -0.56 15.35 20.72
C THR A 290 0.54 14.49 21.29
N SER A 291 1.78 14.60 20.80
CA SER A 291 2.92 13.82 21.31
C SER A 291 3.11 14.05 22.81
N GLY A 292 3.12 12.95 23.58
CA GLY A 292 3.25 13.00 25.05
C GLY A 292 1.99 13.46 25.79
N ASN A 293 0.88 13.72 25.08
CA ASN A 293 -0.40 14.04 25.70
C ASN A 293 -1.09 12.75 26.20
N VAL A 294 -1.64 12.77 27.41
CA VAL A 294 -2.35 11.61 28.00
C VAL A 294 -3.56 11.13 27.18
N HIS A 295 -4.04 11.95 26.24
CA HIS A 295 -5.16 11.63 25.36
C HIS A 295 -4.73 11.17 23.96
N GLU A 296 -3.43 11.19 23.63
CA GLU A 296 -2.87 10.91 22.29
C GLU A 296 -3.45 9.65 21.66
N SER A 297 -3.34 8.51 22.34
CA SER A 297 -3.87 7.23 21.85
C SER A 297 -5.38 7.28 21.51
N ASN A 298 -6.17 8.08 22.23
CA ASN A 298 -7.59 8.24 21.92
C ASN A 298 -7.81 9.20 20.75
N VAL A 299 -6.95 10.20 20.58
CA VAL A 299 -6.96 11.06 19.39
C VAL A 299 -6.66 10.24 18.15
N ASP A 300 -5.66 9.36 18.19
CA ASP A 300 -5.30 8.50 17.06
C ASP A 300 -6.45 7.59 16.67
N LYS A 301 -7.14 6.98 17.65
CA LYS A 301 -8.35 6.17 17.41
C LYS A 301 -9.45 6.96 16.72
N LEU A 302 -9.65 8.23 17.08
CA LEU A 302 -10.65 9.09 16.45
C LEU A 302 -10.24 9.49 15.03
N ALA A 303 -8.96 9.80 14.80
CA ALA A 303 -8.44 10.15 13.49
C ALA A 303 -8.55 8.94 12.55
N PHE A 304 -8.14 7.78 13.05
CA PHE A 304 -8.23 6.51 12.37
C PHE A 304 -9.67 6.12 12.00
N ALA A 305 -10.63 6.37 12.89
CA ALA A 305 -12.05 6.15 12.64
C ALA A 305 -12.72 7.24 11.77
N GLY A 306 -11.97 8.25 11.28
CA GLY A 306 -12.51 9.35 10.48
C GLY A 306 -13.40 10.34 11.25
N ILE A 307 -13.44 10.26 12.58
CA ILE A 307 -14.30 11.08 13.44
C ILE A 307 -13.75 12.52 13.55
N THR A 308 -12.42 12.66 13.59
CA THR A 308 -11.75 13.97 13.63
C THR A 308 -11.01 14.26 12.32
N LYS A 309 -10.98 15.54 11.96
CA LYS A 309 -10.19 16.08 10.85
C LYS A 309 -9.11 17.06 11.31
N GLY A 310 -8.89 17.23 12.62
CA GLY A 310 -7.94 18.23 13.17
C GLY A 310 -8.57 19.56 13.53
N CYS A 311 -7.74 20.59 13.72
CA CYS A 311 -8.15 21.94 14.14
C CYS A 311 -7.63 23.07 13.23
N ASN A 312 -6.70 22.82 12.30
CA ASN A 312 -6.04 23.85 11.49
C ASN A 312 -6.23 23.63 9.98
N PRO A 313 -7.45 23.77 9.44
CA PRO A 313 -7.69 23.65 8.02
C PRO A 313 -6.94 24.74 7.22
N PRO A 314 -6.54 24.47 5.97
CA PRO A 314 -6.71 23.20 5.26
C PRO A 314 -5.71 22.12 5.66
N ASN A 315 -4.62 22.50 6.36
CA ASN A 315 -3.48 21.64 6.64
C ASN A 315 -3.81 20.45 7.54
N ASN A 316 -4.69 20.65 8.54
CA ASN A 316 -5.19 19.61 9.43
C ASN A 316 -4.07 18.78 10.13
N SER A 317 -2.90 19.37 10.33
CA SER A 317 -1.74 18.76 10.99
C SER A 317 -1.75 18.83 12.52
N ARG A 318 -2.72 19.54 13.11
CA ARG A 318 -2.87 19.71 14.56
C ARG A 318 -4.24 19.23 15.05
N PHE A 319 -4.27 18.67 16.25
CA PHE A 319 -5.48 18.30 16.95
C PHE A 319 -5.92 19.40 17.88
N CYS A 320 -5.00 20.20 18.43
CA CYS A 320 -5.24 21.15 19.49
C CYS A 320 -5.90 20.47 20.72
N PRO A 321 -5.24 19.52 21.40
CA PRO A 321 -5.85 18.72 22.47
C PRO A 321 -6.32 19.55 23.67
N ASP A 322 -5.67 20.69 23.93
CA ASP A 322 -5.98 21.56 25.07
C ASP A 322 -7.06 22.61 24.76
N ASP A 323 -7.40 22.79 23.48
CA ASP A 323 -8.48 23.69 23.09
C ASP A 323 -9.84 23.13 23.53
N ASN A 324 -10.73 24.03 23.94
CA ASN A 324 -12.09 23.65 24.31
C ASN A 324 -12.96 23.43 23.07
N VAL A 325 -13.83 22.42 23.12
CA VAL A 325 -14.74 22.07 22.04
C VAL A 325 -15.87 23.10 21.92
N SER A 326 -16.10 23.64 20.72
CA SER A 326 -17.31 24.43 20.42
C SER A 326 -18.52 23.53 20.15
N ARG A 327 -19.73 24.06 20.30
CA ARG A 327 -20.97 23.31 20.00
C ARG A 327 -21.02 22.84 18.55
N GLY A 328 -20.60 23.66 17.59
CA GLY A 328 -20.49 23.25 16.18
C GLY A 328 -19.50 22.09 15.98
N GLN A 329 -18.35 22.12 16.65
CA GLN A 329 -17.40 21.01 16.62
C GLN A 329 -17.97 19.73 17.27
N MET A 330 -18.74 19.86 18.35
CA MET A 330 -19.46 18.73 18.97
C MET A 330 -20.44 18.10 17.97
N ALA A 331 -21.19 18.92 17.22
CA ALA A 331 -22.07 18.41 16.16
C ALA A 331 -21.28 17.62 15.11
N ALA A 332 -20.15 18.15 14.63
CA ALA A 332 -19.33 17.47 13.65
C ALA A 332 -18.75 16.15 14.16
N PHE A 333 -18.33 16.07 15.43
CA PHE A 333 -17.85 14.82 16.02
C PHE A 333 -18.96 13.77 16.10
N LEU A 334 -20.14 14.13 16.60
CA LEU A 334 -21.24 13.18 16.80
C LEU A 334 -21.89 12.75 15.48
N ASP A 335 -21.97 13.64 14.50
CA ASP A 335 -22.46 13.31 13.16
C ASP A 335 -21.59 12.23 12.50
N ARG A 336 -20.26 12.40 12.54
CA ARG A 336 -19.33 11.39 12.00
C ARG A 336 -19.27 10.11 12.84
N ALA A 337 -19.33 10.24 14.16
CA ALA A 337 -19.26 9.10 15.07
C ALA A 337 -20.48 8.18 14.96
N LEU A 338 -21.65 8.71 14.60
CA LEU A 338 -22.92 7.99 14.60
C LEU A 338 -23.50 7.79 13.20
N ASP A 339 -22.83 8.29 12.16
CA ASP A 339 -23.27 8.26 10.75
C ASP A 339 -24.74 8.69 10.59
N LEU A 340 -25.05 9.91 11.04
CA LEU A 340 -26.43 10.36 11.13
C LEU A 340 -27.04 10.61 9.75
N ALA A 341 -28.31 10.21 9.60
CA ALA A 341 -29.03 10.37 8.35
C ALA A 341 -29.15 11.85 7.95
N PRO A 342 -28.96 12.19 6.66
CA PRO A 342 -29.09 13.55 6.18
C PRO A 342 -30.54 14.05 6.31
N THR A 343 -30.69 15.35 6.50
CA THR A 343 -31.98 16.04 6.54
C THR A 343 -31.91 17.34 5.75
N THR A 344 -33.05 17.75 5.19
CA THR A 344 -33.23 19.05 4.53
C THR A 344 -33.97 20.05 5.42
N THR A 345 -34.42 19.61 6.60
CA THR A 345 -35.09 20.49 7.56
C THR A 345 -34.06 21.34 8.28
N ASP A 346 -34.31 22.65 8.26
CA ASP A 346 -33.56 23.64 9.01
C ASP A 346 -34.21 23.85 10.40
N PHE A 347 -33.49 23.49 11.46
CA PHE A 347 -34.00 23.49 12.83
C PHE A 347 -33.66 24.77 13.61
N PHE A 348 -32.63 25.52 13.21
CA PHE A 348 -32.10 26.65 13.98
C PHE A 348 -31.81 27.86 13.08
N ASP A 349 -32.03 29.07 13.58
CA ASP A 349 -31.88 30.29 12.78
C ASP A 349 -30.45 30.87 12.82
N ASP A 350 -29.63 30.44 13.78
CA ASP A 350 -28.31 31.03 14.10
C ASP A 350 -27.11 30.19 13.65
N ASP A 351 -27.33 29.09 12.94
CA ASP A 351 -26.28 28.27 12.32
C ASP A 351 -26.10 28.55 10.82
N ALA A 352 -26.95 29.40 10.23
CA ALA A 352 -26.82 29.84 8.84
C ALA A 352 -25.42 30.43 8.57
N GLY A 353 -24.69 29.81 7.63
CA GLY A 353 -23.32 30.21 7.26
C GLY A 353 -22.23 29.63 8.17
N SER A 354 -22.58 28.81 9.17
CA SER A 354 -21.64 27.96 9.89
C SER A 354 -21.18 26.82 9.01
N VAL A 355 -19.88 26.50 9.05
CA VAL A 355 -19.34 25.29 8.39
C VAL A 355 -19.92 23.99 8.97
N PHE A 356 -20.64 24.07 10.10
CA PHE A 356 -21.25 22.94 10.80
C PHE A 356 -22.77 22.84 10.63
N GLU A 357 -23.40 23.73 9.85
CA GLU A 357 -24.87 23.80 9.69
C GLU A 357 -25.50 22.43 9.35
N ALA A 358 -24.93 21.70 8.38
CA ALA A 358 -25.42 20.38 8.01
C ALA A 358 -25.31 19.36 9.16
N ASN A 359 -24.20 19.37 9.92
CA ASN A 359 -24.02 18.48 11.07
C ASN A 359 -25.04 18.79 12.17
N ILE A 360 -25.27 20.08 12.44
CA ILE A 360 -26.20 20.57 13.46
C ILE A 360 -27.63 20.10 13.16
N ASN A 361 -28.07 20.26 11.91
CA ASN A 361 -29.40 19.84 11.49
C ASN A 361 -29.60 18.32 11.56
N ARG A 362 -28.58 17.51 11.24
CA ARG A 362 -28.62 16.04 11.43
C ARG A 362 -28.73 15.63 12.90
N LEU A 363 -28.01 16.31 13.79
CA LEU A 363 -28.14 16.08 15.24
C LEU A 363 -29.55 16.40 15.74
N ALA A 364 -30.16 17.48 15.25
CA ALA A 364 -31.51 17.88 15.63
C ALA A 364 -32.56 16.88 15.14
N ALA A 365 -32.47 16.47 13.87
CA ALA A 365 -33.33 15.43 13.29
C ALA A 365 -33.23 14.10 14.04
N SER A 366 -32.05 13.78 14.58
CA SER A 366 -31.79 12.57 15.36
C SER A 366 -32.17 12.71 16.85
N GLY A 367 -32.69 13.86 17.29
CA GLY A 367 -33.10 14.11 18.68
C GLY A 367 -31.93 14.25 19.67
N ILE A 368 -30.70 14.42 19.16
CA ILE A 368 -29.48 14.49 19.97
C ILE A 368 -29.32 15.88 20.62
N THR A 369 -29.74 16.93 19.92
CA THR A 369 -29.72 18.31 20.42
C THR A 369 -31.12 18.90 20.51
N LEU A 370 -31.32 19.79 21.49
CA LEU A 370 -32.52 20.62 21.64
C LEU A 370 -32.24 22.12 21.40
N GLY A 371 -31.00 22.47 21.03
CA GLY A 371 -30.54 23.86 20.96
C GLY A 371 -30.07 24.42 22.31
N CYS A 372 -29.69 25.71 22.30
CA CYS A 372 -29.41 26.53 23.48
C CYS A 372 -30.61 27.44 23.85
N GLY A 373 -31.57 27.58 22.94
CA GLY A 373 -32.80 28.34 23.12
C GLY A 373 -33.83 28.00 22.06
N VAL A 374 -34.90 28.79 21.97
CA VAL A 374 -35.92 28.61 20.93
C VAL A 374 -35.29 28.89 19.57
N ARG A 375 -35.25 27.87 18.71
CA ARG A 375 -34.66 27.92 17.35
C ARG A 375 -33.23 28.47 17.32
N THR A 376 -32.46 28.32 18.40
CA THR A 376 -31.04 28.71 18.46
C THR A 376 -30.16 27.56 18.90
N TYR A 377 -29.04 27.33 18.22
CA TYR A 377 -28.07 26.29 18.50
C TYR A 377 -26.82 26.80 19.21
N CYS A 378 -26.42 28.07 19.01
CA CYS A 378 -25.20 28.68 19.54
C CYS A 378 -23.90 27.96 19.09
N PRO A 379 -23.58 27.86 17.79
CA PRO A 379 -22.50 27.01 17.27
C PRO A 379 -21.08 27.36 17.78
N ASN A 380 -20.86 28.62 18.17
CA ASN A 380 -19.55 29.11 18.63
C ASN A 380 -19.33 28.97 20.15
N ASP A 381 -20.37 28.67 20.91
CA ASP A 381 -20.25 28.54 22.36
C ASP A 381 -19.46 27.29 22.75
N ARG A 382 -18.73 27.37 23.86
CA ARG A 382 -17.95 26.26 24.41
C ARG A 382 -18.89 25.25 25.08
N VAL A 383 -18.57 23.96 24.96
CA VAL A 383 -19.35 22.88 25.56
C VAL A 383 -18.83 22.55 26.95
N THR A 384 -19.70 22.59 27.95
CA THR A 384 -19.42 22.09 29.30
C THR A 384 -19.46 20.57 29.35
N ARG A 385 -18.76 19.96 30.30
CA ARG A 385 -18.76 18.50 30.51
C ARG A 385 -20.17 17.96 30.79
N GLY A 386 -21.01 18.69 31.50
CA GLY A 386 -22.42 18.31 31.72
C GLY A 386 -23.25 18.32 30.42
N GLN A 387 -23.07 19.33 29.57
CA GLN A 387 -23.72 19.38 28.25
C GLN A 387 -23.23 18.24 27.34
N MET A 388 -21.93 17.95 27.33
CA MET A 388 -21.37 16.79 26.62
C MET A 388 -22.01 15.47 27.09
N ALA A 389 -22.19 15.28 28.40
CA ALA A 389 -22.86 14.09 28.93
C ALA A 389 -24.29 13.93 28.38
N ALA A 390 -25.04 15.04 28.29
CA ALA A 390 -26.37 15.04 27.69
C ALA A 390 -26.36 14.68 26.19
N PHE A 391 -25.39 15.20 25.43
CA PHE A 391 -25.20 14.84 24.02
C PHE A 391 -24.93 13.35 23.84
N LEU A 392 -23.93 12.81 24.54
CA LEU A 392 -23.53 11.40 24.42
C LEU A 392 -24.64 10.46 24.89
N THR A 393 -25.33 10.82 25.97
CA THR A 393 -26.44 10.01 26.51
C THR A 393 -27.60 9.89 25.52
N ARG A 394 -27.95 10.97 24.82
CA ARG A 394 -28.98 10.92 23.76
C ARG A 394 -28.48 10.21 22.51
N GLY A 395 -27.28 10.56 22.03
CA GLY A 395 -26.70 9.98 20.81
C GLY A 395 -26.50 8.47 20.89
N LEU A 396 -26.10 7.95 22.06
CA LEU A 396 -25.85 6.53 22.28
C LEU A 396 -27.05 5.79 22.87
N SER A 397 -28.15 6.48 23.14
CA SER A 397 -29.34 5.93 23.80
C SER A 397 -28.99 5.13 25.07
N LEU A 398 -28.10 5.68 25.94
CA LEU A 398 -27.62 4.95 27.11
C LEU A 398 -28.79 4.51 28.01
N PRO A 399 -28.76 3.36 28.69
CA PRO A 399 -29.87 2.93 29.56
C PRO A 399 -30.19 3.94 30.66
N THR A 400 -31.43 3.94 31.17
CA THR A 400 -31.79 4.72 32.36
C THR A 400 -31.25 4.04 33.62
N GLY A 401 -30.83 4.85 34.59
CA GLY A 401 -30.23 4.39 35.85
C GLY A 401 -28.72 4.60 35.88
N GLY A 402 -28.18 4.58 37.10
CA GLY A 402 -26.79 4.76 37.43
C GLY A 402 -26.64 5.01 38.92
N SER A 403 -25.49 4.63 39.49
CA SER A 403 -25.14 5.02 40.86
C SER A 403 -24.64 6.47 40.84
N ASP A 404 -25.02 7.26 41.85
CA ASP A 404 -24.38 8.53 42.16
C ASP A 404 -22.90 8.25 42.50
N LEU A 405 -22.01 8.58 41.56
CA LEU A 405 -20.57 8.31 41.64
C LEU A 405 -19.74 9.57 41.87
N PHE A 406 -20.33 10.76 41.74
CA PHE A 406 -19.60 12.02 41.78
C PHE A 406 -20.24 12.99 42.77
N VAL A 407 -19.45 13.53 43.69
CA VAL A 407 -20.01 14.37 44.77
C VAL A 407 -20.40 15.77 44.30
N ASP A 408 -19.93 16.21 43.13
CA ASP A 408 -20.02 17.60 42.63
C ASP A 408 -21.02 17.82 41.48
N ASP A 409 -21.78 16.80 41.08
CA ASP A 409 -22.87 16.93 40.10
C ASP A 409 -24.28 16.99 40.73
N ASN A 410 -24.40 16.71 42.03
CA ASN A 410 -25.62 16.90 42.81
C ASN A 410 -26.27 18.27 42.57
N GLY A 411 -27.50 18.27 42.03
CA GLY A 411 -28.25 19.49 41.72
C GLY A 411 -27.91 20.13 40.36
N SER A 412 -27.01 19.52 39.59
CA SER A 412 -26.78 19.86 38.18
C SER A 412 -27.97 19.42 37.33
N PRO A 413 -28.42 20.20 36.34
CA PRO A 413 -29.44 19.75 35.38
C PRO A 413 -28.96 18.55 34.53
N PHE A 414 -27.67 18.20 34.59
CA PHE A 414 -27.07 17.10 33.84
C PHE A 414 -26.76 15.85 34.67
N GLU A 415 -27.06 15.85 35.98
CA GLU A 415 -26.76 14.75 36.92
C GLU A 415 -27.15 13.38 36.35
N ASN A 416 -28.40 13.21 35.92
CA ASN A 416 -28.86 11.94 35.34
C ASN A 416 -28.06 11.49 34.09
N ALA A 417 -27.62 12.43 33.25
CA ALA A 417 -26.82 12.10 32.06
C ALA A 417 -25.38 11.71 32.45
N ILE A 418 -24.84 12.33 33.50
CA ILE A 418 -23.52 12.04 34.04
C ILE A 418 -23.49 10.63 34.62
N ASP A 419 -24.48 10.26 35.45
CA ASP A 419 -24.59 8.92 36.03
C ASP A 419 -24.68 7.80 34.99
N ARG A 420 -25.47 8.04 33.93
CA ARG A 420 -25.63 7.07 32.82
C ARG A 420 -24.33 6.91 32.06
N MET A 421 -23.63 8.01 31.79
CA MET A 421 -22.32 8.00 31.14
C MET A 421 -21.27 7.29 32.00
N ALA A 422 -21.29 7.49 33.33
CA ALA A 422 -20.39 6.83 34.26
C ALA A 422 -20.65 5.32 34.33
N SER A 423 -21.93 4.93 34.42
CA SER A 423 -22.35 3.53 34.45
C SER A 423 -22.00 2.77 33.16
N ALA A 424 -21.93 3.49 32.03
CA ALA A 424 -21.47 2.95 30.75
C ALA A 424 -19.93 2.85 30.64
N GLY A 425 -19.18 3.30 31.65
CA GLY A 425 -17.72 3.28 31.66
C GLY A 425 -17.07 4.35 30.76
N ILE A 426 -17.84 5.37 30.35
CA ILE A 426 -17.37 6.41 29.41
C ILE A 426 -16.54 7.48 30.15
N THR A 427 -16.84 7.73 31.43
CA THR A 427 -16.10 8.67 32.29
C THR A 427 -15.57 7.98 33.54
N ALA A 428 -14.42 8.45 34.02
CA ALA A 428 -13.86 8.10 35.32
C ALA A 428 -13.78 9.31 36.28
N GLY A 429 -14.31 10.48 35.90
CA GLY A 429 -14.21 11.71 36.69
C GLY A 429 -13.16 12.70 36.18
N CYS A 430 -12.80 13.68 37.01
CA CYS A 430 -11.88 14.78 36.66
C CYS A 430 -10.72 15.02 37.65
N ASN A 431 -10.68 14.32 38.80
CA ASN A 431 -9.71 14.57 39.87
C ASN A 431 -8.94 13.30 40.29
N PRO A 432 -8.06 12.78 39.42
CA PRO A 432 -7.25 11.61 39.75
C PRO A 432 -6.32 11.89 40.96
N PRO A 433 -6.01 10.88 41.78
CA PRO A 433 -6.47 9.49 41.68
C PRO A 433 -7.84 9.24 42.32
N ALA A 434 -8.38 10.21 43.06
CA ALA A 434 -9.62 10.04 43.83
C ALA A 434 -10.85 9.81 42.94
N ASN A 435 -10.94 10.55 41.83
CA ASN A 435 -11.95 10.35 40.80
C ASN A 435 -13.41 10.37 41.32
N ASP A 436 -13.65 11.10 42.41
CA ASP A 436 -14.96 11.29 43.05
C ASP A 436 -15.67 12.58 42.60
N ARG A 437 -15.11 13.30 41.61
CA ARG A 437 -15.72 14.49 40.99
C ARG A 437 -15.84 14.36 39.47
N PHE A 438 -16.91 14.91 38.90
CA PHE A 438 -17.14 15.00 37.46
C PHE A 438 -16.76 16.36 36.84
N CYS A 439 -16.80 17.45 37.60
CA CYS A 439 -16.60 18.83 37.14
C CYS A 439 -17.60 19.26 36.06
N PRO A 440 -18.93 19.24 36.30
CA PRO A 440 -19.95 19.41 35.26
C PRO A 440 -19.94 20.76 34.54
N TYR A 441 -19.48 21.82 35.22
CA TYR A 441 -19.46 23.19 34.68
C TYR A 441 -18.15 23.58 33.98
N ASN A 442 -17.13 22.72 34.02
CA ASN A 442 -15.90 22.95 33.28
C ASN A 442 -16.13 22.67 31.79
N ASN A 443 -15.46 23.44 30.93
CA ASN A 443 -15.45 23.16 29.50
C ASN A 443 -14.70 21.86 29.21
N VAL A 444 -15.16 21.12 28.19
CA VAL A 444 -14.48 19.91 27.73
C VAL A 444 -13.42 20.28 26.70
N THR A 445 -12.18 19.81 26.91
CA THR A 445 -11.12 19.97 25.92
C THR A 445 -11.26 18.95 24.81
N ARG A 446 -10.64 19.20 23.65
CA ARG A 446 -10.66 18.28 22.51
C ARG A 446 -10.00 16.94 22.85
N GLY A 447 -8.91 16.94 23.62
CA GLY A 447 -8.26 15.71 24.12
C GLY A 447 -9.18 14.89 25.04
N GLN A 448 -9.88 15.57 25.96
CA GLN A 448 -10.88 14.92 26.79
C GLN A 448 -12.03 14.34 25.95
N MET A 449 -12.51 15.09 24.95
CA MET A 449 -13.56 14.61 24.05
C MET A 449 -13.13 13.35 23.29
N ALA A 450 -11.88 13.29 22.81
CA ALA A 450 -11.34 12.10 22.17
C ALA A 450 -11.40 10.88 23.10
N SER A 451 -11.05 11.06 24.37
CA SER A 451 -11.15 9.99 25.37
C SER A 451 -12.59 9.54 25.63
N PHE A 452 -13.53 10.47 25.69
CA PHE A 452 -14.95 10.14 25.86
C PHE A 452 -15.50 9.36 24.66
N LEU A 453 -15.25 9.82 23.43
CA LEU A 453 -15.72 9.15 22.21
C LEU A 453 -15.05 7.78 22.02
N SER A 454 -13.74 7.68 22.28
CA SER A 454 -13.03 6.41 22.17
C SER A 454 -13.63 5.34 23.10
N ARG A 455 -13.93 5.70 24.37
CA ARG A 455 -14.58 4.77 25.31
C ARG A 455 -16.03 4.48 24.93
N ALA A 456 -16.79 5.52 24.56
CA ALA A 456 -18.19 5.39 24.17
C ALA A 456 -18.40 4.44 22.99
N LEU A 457 -17.54 4.52 21.98
CA LEU A 457 -17.65 3.73 20.75
C LEU A 457 -16.79 2.45 20.79
N LYS A 458 -16.03 2.24 21.87
CA LYS A 458 -15.06 1.14 22.02
C LYS A 458 -14.12 1.04 20.81
N LEU A 459 -13.58 2.19 20.39
CA LEU A 459 -12.76 2.26 19.18
C LEU A 459 -11.52 1.35 19.30
N PRO A 460 -11.21 0.55 18.28
CA PRO A 460 -10.04 -0.32 18.29
C PRO A 460 -8.78 0.53 18.28
N THR A 461 -7.71 0.03 18.91
CA THR A 461 -6.38 0.62 18.75
C THR A 461 -5.92 0.37 17.30
N PRO A 462 -5.53 1.41 16.54
CA PRO A 462 -5.00 1.21 15.20
C PRO A 462 -3.77 0.28 15.23
N PRO A 463 -3.48 -0.45 14.14
CA PRO A 463 -2.18 -1.11 13.99
C PRO A 463 -1.07 -0.06 14.16
N PRO A 464 0.09 -0.42 14.76
CA PRO A 464 1.21 0.50 14.82
C PRO A 464 1.58 0.91 13.38
N PRO A 465 1.65 2.21 13.07
CA PRO A 465 2.03 2.65 11.74
C PRO A 465 3.44 2.14 11.41
N PRO A 466 3.74 1.77 10.15
CA PRO A 466 5.10 1.60 9.70
C PRO A 466 5.90 2.89 9.98
N PRO A 467 7.21 2.78 10.24
CA PRO A 467 8.07 3.94 10.42
C PRO A 467 7.93 4.92 9.24
N GLY A 468 7.53 6.18 9.50
CA GLY A 468 7.33 7.20 8.48
C GLY A 468 5.96 7.24 7.80
N TYR A 469 4.92 6.68 8.42
CA TYR A 469 3.52 6.89 7.99
C TYR A 469 3.15 8.39 8.02
N VAL A 470 2.31 8.81 7.07
CA VAL A 470 1.47 10.01 7.16
C VAL A 470 0.06 9.50 7.08
N ALA A 471 -0.86 9.95 7.95
CA ALA A 471 -2.28 9.68 7.72
C ALA A 471 -2.67 10.33 6.37
N PRO A 472 -2.92 9.53 5.33
CA PRO A 472 -3.21 10.10 4.02
C PRO A 472 -4.51 10.88 4.10
N THR A 473 -4.57 12.06 3.48
CA THR A 473 -5.86 12.66 3.18
C THR A 473 -6.63 11.65 2.35
N ILE A 474 -7.74 11.15 2.90
CA ILE A 474 -8.61 10.22 2.18
C ILE A 474 -9.18 11.02 0.99
N PRO A 475 -8.84 10.66 -0.27
CA PRO A 475 -9.32 11.42 -1.40
C PRO A 475 -10.84 11.35 -1.49
N ASP A 476 -11.45 12.39 -2.06
CA ASP A 476 -12.90 12.45 -2.25
C ASP A 476 -13.40 11.18 -2.96
N GLY A 477 -14.40 10.53 -2.36
CA GLY A 477 -14.99 9.29 -2.87
C GLY A 477 -14.41 7.99 -2.32
N TYR A 478 -13.42 8.06 -1.42
CA TYR A 478 -12.95 6.91 -0.63
C TYR A 478 -13.29 7.07 0.84
N ASP A 479 -13.42 5.94 1.54
CA ASP A 479 -13.70 5.84 2.97
C ASP A 479 -12.43 5.55 3.77
N ALA A 480 -11.43 4.91 3.14
CA ALA A 480 -10.12 4.65 3.73
C ALA A 480 -9.01 4.59 2.68
N VAL A 481 -7.77 4.70 3.15
CA VAL A 481 -6.57 4.53 2.33
C VAL A 481 -5.62 3.56 3.03
N VAL A 482 -4.94 2.70 2.27
CA VAL A 482 -3.86 1.84 2.72
C VAL A 482 -2.54 2.37 2.19
N PRO A 483 -1.68 2.95 3.04
CA PRO A 483 -0.34 3.37 2.61
C PRO A 483 0.62 2.21 2.40
N LEU A 484 1.73 2.49 1.73
CA LEU A 484 2.78 1.51 1.51
C LEU A 484 3.35 1.02 2.85
N GLY A 485 3.57 -0.29 2.97
CA GLY A 485 4.07 -0.93 4.18
C GLY A 485 3.00 -1.34 5.19
N TRP A 486 1.74 -0.93 4.99
CA TRP A 486 0.62 -1.40 5.81
C TRP A 486 0.14 -2.78 5.39
N SER A 487 -0.39 -3.53 6.37
CA SER A 487 -1.26 -4.69 6.09
C SER A 487 -2.54 -4.18 5.43
N ILE A 488 -2.79 -4.59 4.18
CA ILE A 488 -4.05 -4.28 3.51
C ILE A 488 -5.21 -4.96 4.23
N GLN A 489 -4.98 -6.18 4.73
CA GLN A 489 -6.01 -6.96 5.42
C GLN A 489 -6.48 -6.28 6.72
N ASP A 490 -5.58 -5.68 7.48
CA ASP A 490 -5.93 -5.03 8.75
C ASP A 490 -6.84 -3.83 8.51
N VAL A 491 -6.57 -3.05 7.46
CA VAL A 491 -7.43 -1.92 7.07
C VAL A 491 -8.80 -2.43 6.60
N ILE A 492 -8.83 -3.50 5.80
CA ILE A 492 -10.07 -4.15 5.34
C ILE A 492 -10.95 -4.60 6.51
N GLU A 493 -10.35 -5.18 7.55
CA GLU A 493 -11.06 -5.64 8.75
C GLU A 493 -11.64 -4.50 9.58
N GLN A 494 -11.08 -3.30 9.47
CA GLN A 494 -11.52 -2.16 10.26
C GLN A 494 -12.60 -1.35 9.55
N GLN A 495 -12.70 -1.45 8.22
CA GLN A 495 -13.76 -0.78 7.45
C GLN A 495 -15.07 -1.58 7.43
N PRO A 496 -16.24 -0.90 7.38
CA PRO A 496 -17.52 -1.58 7.25
C PRO A 496 -17.67 -2.27 5.88
N ALA A 497 -18.70 -3.12 5.77
CA ALA A 497 -19.17 -3.60 4.47
C ALA A 497 -19.57 -2.41 3.58
N GLY A 498 -19.37 -2.51 2.27
CA GLY A 498 -19.66 -1.43 1.32
C GLY A 498 -18.59 -0.33 1.21
N ALA A 499 -17.57 -0.32 2.08
CA ALA A 499 -16.55 0.71 2.08
C ALA A 499 -15.69 0.74 0.81
N LYS A 500 -15.28 1.94 0.39
CA LYS A 500 -14.35 2.21 -0.71
C LYS A 500 -12.96 2.50 -0.17
N ILE A 501 -12.00 1.69 -0.57
CA ILE A 501 -10.66 1.66 0.02
C ILE A 501 -9.64 1.85 -1.10
N LEU A 502 -8.77 2.85 -0.95
CA LEU A 502 -7.69 3.14 -1.89
C LEU A 502 -6.36 2.58 -1.36
N VAL A 503 -5.67 1.76 -2.12
CA VAL A 503 -4.33 1.27 -1.80
C VAL A 503 -3.32 2.12 -2.58
N ARG A 504 -2.35 2.72 -1.87
CA ARG A 504 -1.34 3.58 -2.48
C ARG A 504 -0.39 2.79 -3.35
N ALA A 505 0.20 3.47 -4.34
CA ALA A 505 1.19 2.85 -5.22
C ALA A 505 2.40 2.31 -4.43
N GLY A 506 2.95 1.19 -4.89
CA GLY A 506 4.10 0.52 -4.29
C GLY A 506 3.94 -1.00 -4.25
N THR A 507 4.97 -1.69 -3.77
CA THR A 507 4.98 -3.16 -3.68
C THR A 507 4.61 -3.62 -2.28
N TYR A 508 3.54 -4.39 -2.20
CA TYR A 508 3.05 -5.06 -1.01
C TYR A 508 3.38 -6.53 -1.10
N GLU A 509 4.38 -6.93 -0.34
CA GLU A 509 4.80 -8.32 -0.28
C GLU A 509 3.94 -9.08 0.74
N ARG A 510 3.71 -10.38 0.47
CA ARG A 510 3.15 -11.32 1.45
C ARG A 510 1.76 -10.92 1.98
N GLN A 511 0.93 -10.35 1.11
CA GLN A 511 -0.46 -10.01 1.45
C GLN A 511 -1.43 -11.09 0.96
N GLU A 512 -2.43 -11.40 1.77
CA GLU A 512 -3.62 -12.15 1.36
C GLU A 512 -4.84 -11.39 1.86
N ILE A 513 -5.68 -10.93 0.95
CA ILE A 513 -6.76 -9.99 1.25
C ILE A 513 -8.11 -10.73 1.22
N ARG A 514 -8.89 -10.55 2.27
CA ARG A 514 -10.22 -11.13 2.50
C ARG A 514 -11.25 -10.02 2.66
N PRO A 515 -11.85 -9.56 1.55
CA PRO A 515 -12.81 -8.45 1.55
C PRO A 515 -14.07 -8.76 2.36
N LYS A 516 -14.80 -7.71 2.73
CA LYS A 516 -16.19 -7.80 3.23
C LYS A 516 -17.17 -7.49 2.11
N ALA A 517 -18.44 -7.88 2.31
CA ALA A 517 -19.51 -7.68 1.33
C ALA A 517 -19.58 -6.22 0.84
N GLY A 518 -19.75 -6.04 -0.46
CA GLY A 518 -19.91 -4.73 -1.10
C GLY A 518 -18.66 -3.84 -1.15
N GLN A 519 -17.52 -4.25 -0.59
CA GLN A 519 -16.34 -3.38 -0.55
C GLN A 519 -15.75 -3.16 -1.95
N THR A 520 -15.28 -1.94 -2.17
CA THR A 520 -14.53 -1.56 -3.38
C THR A 520 -13.09 -1.28 -3.00
N ILE A 521 -12.14 -2.02 -3.56
CA ILE A 521 -10.72 -1.92 -3.25
C ILE A 521 -9.99 -1.54 -4.53
N VAL A 522 -9.33 -0.38 -4.52
CA VAL A 522 -8.70 0.22 -5.69
C VAL A 522 -7.22 0.41 -5.43
N GLY A 523 -6.36 -0.19 -6.25
CA GLY A 523 -4.93 0.13 -6.29
C GLY A 523 -4.68 1.38 -7.14
N GLU A 524 -3.87 2.30 -6.64
CA GLU A 524 -3.32 3.37 -7.47
C GLU A 524 -2.40 2.78 -8.56
N PRO A 525 -2.20 3.48 -9.69
CA PRO A 525 -1.23 3.07 -10.70
C PRO A 525 0.15 2.78 -10.08
N GLY A 526 0.66 1.55 -10.29
CA GLY A 526 1.91 1.07 -9.67
C GLY A 526 1.71 0.31 -8.35
N THR A 527 0.48 0.00 -7.95
CA THR A 527 0.19 -0.87 -6.81
C THR A 527 0.41 -2.33 -7.21
N LYS A 528 1.41 -2.97 -6.59
CA LYS A 528 1.79 -4.36 -6.84
C LYS A 528 1.60 -5.20 -5.60
N LEU A 529 0.89 -6.31 -5.75
CA LEU A 529 0.77 -7.37 -4.76
C LEU A 529 1.69 -8.52 -5.16
N ASP A 530 2.68 -8.80 -4.32
CA ASP A 530 3.68 -9.82 -4.59
C ASP A 530 3.63 -10.93 -3.55
N GLY A 531 3.19 -12.11 -3.98
CA GLY A 531 3.04 -13.27 -3.10
C GLY A 531 4.37 -13.86 -2.62
N LEU A 532 5.50 -13.56 -3.30
CA LEU A 532 6.80 -14.21 -3.09
C LEU A 532 6.74 -15.75 -3.02
N TRP A 533 5.75 -16.35 -3.68
CA TRP A 533 5.38 -17.77 -3.62
C TRP A 533 4.96 -18.28 -2.24
N ALA A 534 4.76 -17.39 -1.27
CA ALA A 534 4.47 -17.71 0.13
C ALA A 534 2.96 -17.88 0.40
N TYR A 535 2.10 -17.24 -0.40
CA TYR A 535 0.64 -17.23 -0.21
C TYR A 535 -0.09 -17.83 -1.40
N SER A 536 -1.27 -18.37 -1.14
CA SER A 536 -2.12 -18.95 -2.17
C SER A 536 -2.87 -17.89 -2.98
N TYR A 537 -3.35 -16.83 -2.31
CA TYR A 537 -4.24 -15.86 -2.92
C TYR A 537 -3.81 -14.43 -2.63
N ALA A 538 -3.97 -13.55 -3.62
CA ALA A 538 -3.90 -12.11 -3.43
C ALA A 538 -5.22 -11.59 -2.87
N PHE A 539 -6.34 -12.04 -3.46
CA PHE A 539 -7.70 -11.77 -3.00
C PHE A 539 -8.48 -13.07 -2.91
N THR A 540 -9.13 -13.32 -1.77
CA THR A 540 -9.97 -14.50 -1.58
C THR A 540 -11.04 -14.33 -0.52
N ASP A 541 -12.19 -14.95 -0.72
CA ASP A 541 -13.24 -15.14 0.29
C ASP A 541 -13.64 -16.63 0.41
N ILE A 542 -12.77 -17.55 -0.03
CA ILE A 542 -13.09 -18.99 -0.16
C ILE A 542 -13.66 -19.64 1.11
N ASN A 543 -13.27 -19.16 2.29
CA ASN A 543 -13.71 -19.69 3.57
C ASN A 543 -14.99 -19.00 4.11
N ASN A 544 -15.33 -17.82 3.59
CA ASN A 544 -16.49 -17.05 4.00
C ASN A 544 -16.94 -16.18 2.81
N PRO A 545 -17.69 -16.75 1.85
CA PRO A 545 -18.07 -16.04 0.62
C PRO A 545 -18.85 -14.74 0.92
N VAL A 546 -18.47 -13.65 0.25
CA VAL A 546 -19.11 -12.34 0.39
C VAL A 546 -19.48 -11.75 -0.96
N ASP A 547 -20.67 -11.17 -1.07
CA ASP A 547 -21.17 -10.69 -2.35
C ASP A 547 -20.75 -9.23 -2.66
N GLY A 548 -20.69 -8.87 -3.93
CA GLY A 548 -20.64 -7.48 -4.40
C GLY A 548 -19.29 -6.78 -4.25
N VAL A 549 -18.19 -7.54 -4.15
CA VAL A 549 -16.84 -6.97 -4.04
C VAL A 549 -16.37 -6.42 -5.39
N THR A 550 -15.73 -5.26 -5.38
CA THR A 550 -15.04 -4.70 -6.56
C THR A 550 -13.55 -4.57 -6.27
N ILE A 551 -12.71 -5.05 -7.17
CA ILE A 551 -11.25 -4.94 -7.13
C ILE A 551 -10.74 -4.34 -8.43
N SER A 552 -9.83 -3.37 -8.33
CA SER A 552 -9.25 -2.75 -9.52
C SER A 552 -7.86 -2.15 -9.34
N GLY A 553 -7.09 -2.06 -10.43
CA GLY A 553 -5.83 -1.30 -10.45
C GLY A 553 -4.61 -1.98 -9.84
N PHE A 554 -4.65 -3.31 -9.64
CA PHE A 554 -3.54 -4.07 -9.04
C PHE A 554 -2.70 -4.82 -10.07
N GLU A 555 -1.39 -4.81 -9.90
CA GLU A 555 -0.49 -5.84 -10.42
C GLU A 555 -0.43 -7.00 -9.40
N VAL A 556 -0.66 -8.25 -9.82
CA VAL A 556 -0.73 -9.43 -8.95
C VAL A 556 0.19 -10.53 -9.47
N THR A 557 1.19 -10.90 -8.67
CA THR A 557 2.23 -11.83 -9.13
C THR A 557 2.80 -12.75 -8.04
N ARG A 558 3.35 -13.89 -8.47
CA ARG A 558 4.07 -14.86 -7.63
C ARG A 558 3.22 -15.44 -6.49
N TYR A 559 1.95 -15.76 -6.75
CA TYR A 559 1.07 -16.49 -5.83
C TYR A 559 1.04 -17.99 -6.15
N ASN A 560 1.00 -18.79 -5.09
CA ASN A 560 0.96 -20.25 -5.11
C ASN A 560 -0.50 -20.74 -4.98
N SER A 561 -1.39 -20.27 -5.89
CA SER A 561 -2.81 -20.60 -5.86
C SER A 561 -3.09 -22.11 -5.83
N VAL A 562 -4.31 -22.50 -5.49
CA VAL A 562 -4.71 -23.91 -5.51
C VAL A 562 -5.21 -24.27 -6.93
N ALA A 563 -4.95 -25.49 -7.37
CA ALA A 563 -5.47 -25.98 -8.64
C ALA A 563 -6.99 -25.78 -8.75
N GLY A 564 -7.45 -25.21 -9.87
CA GLY A 564 -8.86 -24.85 -10.08
C GLY A 564 -9.26 -23.47 -9.52
N THR A 565 -8.36 -22.76 -8.86
CA THR A 565 -8.58 -21.40 -8.34
C THR A 565 -7.57 -20.40 -8.90
N GLY A 566 -7.97 -19.13 -9.00
CA GLY A 566 -7.10 -18.03 -9.42
C GLY A 566 -6.28 -17.46 -8.26
N ALA A 567 -5.19 -16.75 -8.56
CA ALA A 567 -4.53 -15.86 -7.59
C ALA A 567 -5.51 -14.78 -7.07
N ILE A 568 -6.46 -14.37 -7.91
CA ILE A 568 -7.68 -13.67 -7.50
C ILE A 568 -8.83 -14.68 -7.53
N HIS A 569 -9.45 -14.92 -6.37
CA HIS A 569 -10.52 -15.91 -6.21
C HIS A 569 -11.74 -15.36 -5.47
N GLY A 570 -12.78 -14.97 -6.21
CA GLY A 570 -14.08 -14.59 -5.65
C GLY A 570 -15.06 -15.76 -5.65
N ALA A 571 -15.30 -16.34 -4.49
CA ALA A 571 -16.30 -17.38 -4.24
C ALA A 571 -17.71 -16.80 -4.01
N GLY A 572 -17.82 -15.58 -3.50
CA GLY A 572 -19.07 -14.83 -3.39
C GLY A 572 -19.56 -14.26 -4.73
N ASN A 573 -20.84 -13.94 -4.80
CA ASN A 573 -21.51 -13.51 -6.03
C ASN A 573 -21.20 -12.05 -6.37
N ASN A 574 -21.37 -11.69 -7.64
CA ASN A 574 -21.31 -10.31 -8.14
C ASN A 574 -19.95 -9.62 -7.89
N TRP A 575 -18.86 -10.39 -7.91
CA TRP A 575 -17.51 -9.83 -7.85
C TRP A 575 -17.13 -9.16 -9.17
N THR A 576 -16.54 -7.97 -9.10
CA THR A 576 -15.96 -7.28 -10.26
C THR A 576 -14.45 -7.19 -10.13
N VAL A 577 -13.72 -7.77 -11.07
CA VAL A 577 -12.27 -7.63 -11.22
C VAL A 577 -12.01 -6.78 -12.46
N SER A 578 -11.40 -5.61 -12.29
CA SER A 578 -11.23 -4.67 -13.40
C SER A 578 -9.88 -3.98 -13.45
N ASN A 579 -9.34 -3.73 -14.65
CA ASN A 579 -8.09 -2.97 -14.83
C ASN A 579 -6.90 -3.51 -14.00
N CYS A 580 -6.80 -4.83 -13.85
CA CYS A 580 -5.70 -5.48 -13.13
C CYS A 580 -4.71 -6.11 -14.11
N VAL A 581 -3.45 -6.22 -13.69
CA VAL A 581 -2.41 -7.00 -14.35
C VAL A 581 -2.13 -8.24 -13.50
N VAL A 582 -2.41 -9.44 -13.98
CA VAL A 582 -2.28 -10.68 -13.20
C VAL A 582 -1.33 -11.60 -13.94
N HIS A 583 -0.20 -11.97 -13.33
CA HIS A 583 0.83 -12.73 -14.04
C HIS A 583 1.75 -13.55 -13.15
N ASP A 584 2.46 -14.51 -13.73
CA ASP A 584 3.46 -15.36 -13.03
C ASP A 584 2.91 -16.00 -11.75
N ASN A 585 1.69 -16.54 -11.82
CA ASN A 585 1.05 -17.25 -10.72
C ASN A 585 0.98 -18.75 -11.01
N LYS A 586 1.04 -19.58 -9.96
CA LYS A 586 1.31 -21.02 -10.11
C LYS A 586 0.24 -21.79 -10.86
N TYR A 587 -1.04 -21.51 -10.66
CA TYR A 587 -2.10 -22.20 -11.41
C TYR A 587 -2.85 -21.21 -12.28
N ASN A 588 -4.01 -20.74 -11.84
CA ASN A 588 -4.84 -19.85 -12.65
C ASN A 588 -4.68 -18.39 -12.25
N GLY A 589 -5.04 -17.48 -13.15
CA GLY A 589 -5.03 -16.04 -12.89
C GLY A 589 -6.23 -15.60 -12.05
N VAL A 590 -7.43 -15.67 -12.62
CA VAL A 590 -8.65 -15.08 -12.03
C VAL A 590 -9.83 -16.06 -12.05
N THR A 591 -10.60 -16.07 -10.96
CA THR A 591 -11.84 -16.84 -10.82
C THR A 591 -12.90 -16.01 -10.08
N VAL A 592 -14.15 -16.06 -10.55
CA VAL A 592 -15.31 -15.36 -9.95
C VAL A 592 -16.53 -16.28 -9.93
N SER A 593 -17.47 -16.02 -9.01
CA SER A 593 -18.73 -16.75 -8.86
C SER A 593 -19.88 -16.14 -9.67
N ASP A 594 -21.13 -16.51 -9.37
CA ASP A 594 -22.33 -16.07 -10.08
C ASP A 594 -22.41 -14.54 -10.18
N GLY A 595 -22.78 -14.01 -11.35
CA GLY A 595 -22.89 -12.56 -11.57
C GLY A 595 -21.55 -11.83 -11.69
N GLY A 596 -20.42 -12.55 -11.67
CA GLY A 596 -19.09 -11.96 -11.71
C GLY A 596 -18.77 -11.22 -13.02
N THR A 597 -17.85 -10.26 -12.93
CA THR A 597 -17.33 -9.50 -14.09
C THR A 597 -15.81 -9.47 -14.06
N ILE A 598 -15.17 -9.78 -15.18
CA ILE A 598 -13.71 -9.64 -15.38
C ILE A 598 -13.50 -8.74 -16.60
N THR A 599 -12.96 -7.53 -16.42
CA THR A 599 -12.85 -6.57 -17.53
C THR A 599 -11.61 -5.67 -17.53
N GLY A 600 -11.10 -5.33 -18.71
CA GLY A 600 -9.96 -4.41 -18.84
C GLY A 600 -8.66 -4.92 -18.23
N CYS A 601 -8.56 -6.22 -17.93
CA CYS A 601 -7.40 -6.82 -17.28
C CYS A 601 -6.39 -7.34 -18.32
N ARG A 602 -5.12 -7.44 -17.92
CA ARG A 602 -4.10 -8.23 -18.63
C ARG A 602 -3.72 -9.44 -17.78
N ILE A 603 -3.89 -10.66 -18.31
CA ILE A 603 -3.76 -11.92 -17.57
C ILE A 603 -2.86 -12.89 -18.34
N TYR A 604 -1.64 -13.13 -17.85
CA TYR A 604 -0.60 -13.80 -18.64
C TYR A 604 0.41 -14.61 -17.83
N ASP A 605 1.18 -15.48 -18.50
CA ASP A 605 2.28 -16.27 -17.90
C ASP A 605 1.86 -17.09 -16.65
N HIS A 606 0.66 -17.69 -16.70
CA HIS A 606 0.20 -18.66 -15.72
C HIS A 606 0.51 -20.09 -16.15
N ASN A 607 0.80 -21.02 -15.22
CA ASN A 607 1.07 -22.42 -15.64
C ASN A 607 -0.17 -23.17 -16.14
N TYR A 608 -1.38 -22.65 -15.88
CA TYR A 608 -2.67 -23.22 -16.30
C TYR A 608 -3.53 -22.18 -17.04
N GLU A 609 -4.78 -21.97 -16.65
CA GLU A 609 -5.71 -21.10 -17.35
C GLU A 609 -5.61 -19.66 -16.84
N ALA A 610 -5.73 -18.67 -17.74
CA ALA A 610 -5.82 -17.28 -17.31
C ALA A 610 -7.10 -17.06 -16.49
N ILE A 611 -8.23 -17.54 -17.02
CA ILE A 611 -9.54 -17.51 -16.37
C ILE A 611 -10.16 -18.90 -16.41
N ILE A 612 -10.66 -19.36 -15.25
CA ILE A 612 -11.47 -20.58 -15.16
C ILE A 612 -12.79 -20.31 -14.43
N LEU A 613 -13.89 -20.75 -15.03
CA LEU A 613 -15.23 -20.66 -14.44
C LEU A 613 -15.80 -22.07 -14.30
N THR A 614 -16.21 -22.44 -13.08
CA THR A 614 -16.72 -23.79 -12.80
C THR A 614 -17.98 -23.71 -11.96
N ASN A 615 -19.09 -24.26 -12.46
CA ASN A 615 -20.40 -24.28 -11.81
C ASN A 615 -20.98 -22.89 -11.50
N VAL A 616 -20.81 -21.91 -12.40
CA VAL A 616 -21.26 -20.52 -12.21
C VAL A 616 -22.19 -20.04 -13.33
N LYS A 617 -22.97 -18.99 -13.07
CA LYS A 617 -23.87 -18.37 -14.05
C LYS A 617 -23.81 -16.85 -14.08
N ASN A 618 -24.28 -16.27 -15.18
CA ASN A 618 -24.42 -14.83 -15.37
C ASN A 618 -23.08 -14.06 -15.30
N VAL A 619 -21.99 -14.65 -15.80
CA VAL A 619 -20.65 -14.04 -15.74
C VAL A 619 -20.30 -13.32 -17.04
N THR A 620 -19.67 -12.15 -16.93
CA THR A 620 -19.15 -11.37 -18.07
C THR A 620 -17.63 -11.30 -18.06
N ILE A 621 -16.99 -11.64 -19.18
CA ILE A 621 -15.55 -11.50 -19.40
C ILE A 621 -15.35 -10.59 -20.62
N SER A 622 -14.89 -9.35 -20.43
CA SER A 622 -14.83 -8.40 -21.55
C SER A 622 -13.62 -7.49 -21.60
N ASN A 623 -13.14 -7.20 -22.81
CA ASN A 623 -12.06 -6.23 -23.05
C ASN A 623 -10.74 -6.56 -22.31
N ASN A 624 -10.40 -7.85 -22.16
CA ASN A 624 -9.15 -8.28 -21.52
C ASN A 624 -8.07 -8.65 -22.55
N GLU A 625 -6.81 -8.53 -22.16
CA GLU A 625 -5.66 -9.13 -22.85
C GLU A 625 -5.25 -10.42 -22.12
N ILE A 626 -5.24 -11.54 -22.83
CA ILE A 626 -4.97 -12.88 -22.28
C ILE A 626 -3.90 -13.55 -23.13
N ASP A 627 -2.71 -13.72 -22.57
CA ASP A 627 -1.58 -14.24 -23.36
C ASP A 627 -0.65 -15.20 -22.62
N ASN A 628 0.00 -16.11 -23.35
CA ASN A 628 1.07 -16.98 -22.85
C ASN A 628 0.70 -17.85 -21.62
N ASN A 629 -0.57 -18.24 -21.48
CA ASN A 629 -0.99 -19.11 -20.37
C ASN A 629 -0.90 -20.59 -20.74
N GLY A 630 -0.60 -21.40 -19.73
CA GLY A 630 -0.40 -22.84 -19.83
C GLY A 630 1.09 -23.20 -19.92
N ASP A 631 1.46 -24.35 -19.34
CA ASP A 631 2.83 -24.87 -19.39
C ASP A 631 2.95 -25.94 -20.48
N PRO A 632 3.66 -25.65 -21.58
CA PRO A 632 3.85 -26.62 -22.65
C PRO A 632 4.80 -27.77 -22.30
N SER A 633 5.64 -27.65 -21.27
CA SER A 633 6.57 -28.69 -20.82
C SER A 633 5.87 -29.79 -19.99
N ASN A 634 4.69 -29.49 -19.42
CA ASN A 634 3.84 -30.48 -18.74
C ASN A 634 3.36 -31.62 -19.65
N TYR A 635 3.58 -31.51 -20.97
CA TYR A 635 3.46 -32.63 -21.91
C TYR A 635 4.30 -33.86 -21.51
N GLN A 636 5.45 -33.67 -20.83
CA GLN A 636 6.34 -34.78 -20.44
C GLN A 636 6.06 -35.36 -19.03
N ALA A 637 5.28 -34.68 -18.19
CA ALA A 637 5.08 -35.04 -16.77
C ALA A 637 3.74 -35.74 -16.46
N GLY A 638 2.91 -36.02 -17.47
CA GLY A 638 1.64 -36.75 -17.30
C GLY A 638 0.43 -35.88 -16.91
N VAL A 639 0.60 -34.54 -16.82
CA VAL A 639 -0.51 -33.58 -16.71
C VAL A 639 -0.66 -32.92 -18.07
N ASP A 640 -1.56 -33.43 -18.89
CA ASP A 640 -1.52 -33.18 -20.33
C ASP A 640 -1.95 -31.75 -20.70
N ALA A 641 -1.01 -30.95 -21.22
CA ALA A 641 -1.23 -29.61 -21.76
C ALA A 641 -2.36 -29.56 -22.82
N LYS A 642 -2.82 -30.71 -23.36
CA LYS A 642 -4.02 -30.79 -24.20
C LYS A 642 -5.31 -30.29 -23.55
N TYR A 643 -5.33 -30.16 -22.23
CA TYR A 643 -6.52 -29.78 -21.47
C TYR A 643 -6.43 -28.36 -20.87
N GLN A 644 -5.65 -27.47 -21.45
CA GLN A 644 -5.53 -26.09 -21.01
C GLN A 644 -6.23 -25.13 -21.97
N ALA A 645 -6.48 -23.91 -21.52
CA ALA A 645 -7.02 -22.83 -22.34
C ALA A 645 -6.64 -21.46 -21.78
N GLY A 646 -6.71 -20.41 -22.60
CA GLY A 646 -6.69 -19.03 -22.09
C GLY A 646 -7.90 -18.77 -21.19
N ILE A 647 -9.11 -19.10 -21.66
CA ILE A 647 -10.34 -19.08 -20.86
C ILE A 647 -10.99 -20.46 -20.88
N LYS A 648 -11.36 -20.97 -19.70
CA LYS A 648 -12.04 -22.26 -19.55
C LYS A 648 -13.37 -22.15 -18.81
N LEU A 649 -14.41 -22.78 -19.35
CA LEU A 649 -15.74 -22.85 -18.75
C LEU A 649 -16.10 -24.31 -18.47
N VAL A 650 -16.66 -24.58 -17.30
CA VAL A 650 -17.17 -25.90 -16.91
C VAL A 650 -18.52 -25.74 -16.22
N ASN A 651 -19.57 -26.37 -16.77
CA ASN A 651 -20.93 -26.37 -16.21
C ASN A 651 -21.49 -24.95 -15.97
N THR A 652 -21.36 -24.05 -16.94
CA THR A 652 -21.76 -22.64 -16.79
C THR A 652 -23.08 -22.29 -17.48
N ALA A 653 -23.74 -21.21 -17.06
CA ALA A 653 -24.96 -20.71 -17.73
C ALA A 653 -24.95 -19.19 -17.91
N ASN A 654 -25.43 -18.69 -19.06
CA ASN A 654 -25.54 -17.24 -19.33
C ASN A 654 -24.19 -16.50 -19.23
N VAL A 655 -23.13 -17.07 -19.81
CA VAL A 655 -21.79 -16.46 -19.81
C VAL A 655 -21.58 -15.65 -21.10
N VAL A 656 -21.05 -14.43 -20.96
CA VAL A 656 -20.70 -13.56 -22.09
C VAL A 656 -19.20 -13.33 -22.10
N ILE A 657 -18.53 -13.68 -23.20
CA ILE A 657 -17.11 -13.42 -23.45
C ILE A 657 -17.00 -12.52 -24.67
N SER A 658 -16.64 -11.24 -24.47
CA SER A 658 -16.65 -10.27 -25.56
C SER A 658 -15.51 -9.26 -25.61
N GLY A 659 -15.04 -8.93 -26.81
CA GLY A 659 -14.03 -7.88 -26.99
C GLY A 659 -12.63 -8.23 -26.44
N ASN A 660 -12.35 -9.50 -26.14
CA ASN A 660 -11.06 -9.90 -25.58
C ASN A 660 -10.01 -10.16 -26.67
N ASN A 661 -8.74 -9.92 -26.35
CA ASN A 661 -7.59 -10.33 -27.15
C ASN A 661 -6.93 -11.55 -26.49
N ILE A 662 -7.04 -12.73 -27.11
CA ILE A 662 -6.64 -14.01 -26.54
C ILE A 662 -5.58 -14.65 -27.45
N ARG A 663 -4.33 -14.69 -27.01
CA ARG A 663 -3.23 -15.09 -27.89
C ARG A 663 -2.16 -15.96 -27.24
N ASP A 664 -1.46 -16.73 -28.07
CA ASP A 664 -0.21 -17.40 -27.69
C ASP A 664 -0.32 -18.38 -26.49
N ASN A 665 -1.52 -18.87 -26.16
CA ASN A 665 -1.71 -19.81 -25.06
C ASN A 665 -1.32 -21.24 -25.48
N ALA A 666 -0.81 -22.04 -24.54
CA ALA A 666 -0.40 -23.43 -24.77
C ALA A 666 -1.58 -24.39 -25.03
N GLY A 667 -2.79 -23.94 -24.73
CA GLY A 667 -4.05 -24.66 -24.93
C GLY A 667 -4.95 -24.07 -26.01
N TYR A 668 -6.27 -24.21 -25.84
CA TYR A 668 -7.27 -23.51 -26.67
C TYR A 668 -7.30 -22.02 -26.33
N GLY A 669 -7.75 -21.16 -27.26
CA GLY A 669 -8.06 -19.78 -26.90
C GLY A 669 -9.18 -19.73 -25.85
N ILE A 670 -10.33 -20.30 -26.21
CA ILE A 670 -11.49 -20.47 -25.33
C ILE A 670 -11.91 -21.94 -25.37
N TRP A 671 -12.10 -22.53 -24.19
CA TRP A 671 -12.62 -23.89 -24.06
C TRP A 671 -13.83 -23.96 -23.11
N GLY A 672 -15.02 -24.13 -23.66
CA GLY A 672 -16.19 -24.55 -22.89
C GLY A 672 -16.22 -26.08 -22.83
N TYR A 673 -16.04 -26.66 -21.65
CA TYR A 673 -16.05 -28.10 -21.43
C TYR A 673 -17.22 -28.50 -20.55
N THR A 674 -18.17 -29.24 -21.12
CA THR A 674 -19.32 -29.86 -20.45
C THR A 674 -20.38 -28.89 -19.92
N ASP A 675 -21.64 -29.19 -20.23
CA ASP A 675 -22.87 -28.59 -19.66
C ASP A 675 -22.88 -27.04 -19.63
N ASN A 676 -22.24 -26.38 -20.60
CA ASN A 676 -22.34 -24.92 -20.74
C ASN A 676 -23.59 -24.57 -21.56
N ILE A 677 -24.39 -23.58 -21.15
CA ILE A 677 -25.63 -23.22 -21.84
C ILE A 677 -25.83 -21.69 -21.90
N ASN A 678 -26.49 -21.20 -22.94
CA ASN A 678 -26.71 -19.78 -23.21
C ASN A 678 -25.41 -18.97 -23.19
N THR A 679 -24.37 -19.49 -23.85
CA THR A 679 -23.05 -18.85 -23.87
C THR A 679 -22.89 -17.94 -25.09
N VAL A 680 -22.28 -16.78 -24.92
CA VAL A 680 -21.99 -15.83 -26.02
C VAL A 680 -20.48 -15.62 -26.13
N TYR A 681 -19.93 -15.85 -27.32
CA TYR A 681 -18.56 -15.49 -27.69
C TYR A 681 -18.63 -14.46 -28.82
N SER A 682 -18.37 -13.18 -28.53
CA SER A 682 -18.51 -12.13 -29.54
C SER A 682 -17.39 -11.09 -29.61
N ASN A 683 -17.06 -10.63 -30.81
CA ASN A 683 -16.06 -9.56 -31.00
C ASN A 683 -14.67 -9.86 -30.39
N ASN A 684 -14.30 -11.13 -30.19
CA ASN A 684 -12.98 -11.48 -29.66
C ASN A 684 -11.96 -11.60 -30.79
N THR A 685 -10.71 -11.25 -30.49
CA THR A 685 -9.55 -11.56 -31.34
C THR A 685 -8.79 -12.74 -30.72
N ILE A 686 -8.72 -13.87 -31.42
CA ILE A 686 -8.17 -15.13 -30.91
C ILE A 686 -7.08 -15.62 -31.85
N THR A 687 -5.82 -15.58 -31.42
CA THR A 687 -4.68 -15.80 -32.34
C THR A 687 -3.58 -16.69 -31.78
N ASN A 688 -2.92 -17.46 -32.64
CA ASN A 688 -1.68 -18.20 -32.32
C ASN A 688 -1.75 -19.14 -31.10
N ASN A 689 -2.94 -19.59 -30.70
CA ASN A 689 -3.06 -20.57 -29.63
C ASN A 689 -2.62 -21.94 -30.17
N TRP A 690 -1.99 -22.75 -29.33
CA TRP A 690 -1.39 -24.02 -29.74
C TRP A 690 -2.47 -25.02 -30.20
N ARG A 691 -3.64 -24.98 -29.56
CA ARG A 691 -4.87 -25.70 -29.96
C ARG A 691 -5.84 -24.76 -30.70
N GLY A 692 -7.04 -25.24 -31.00
CA GLY A 692 -8.07 -24.47 -31.70
C GLY A 692 -8.44 -23.13 -31.04
N GLY A 693 -9.14 -22.28 -31.78
CA GLY A 693 -9.54 -20.96 -31.30
C GLY A 693 -10.62 -21.06 -30.21
N ILE A 694 -11.82 -21.47 -30.62
CA ILE A 694 -12.97 -21.69 -29.74
C ILE A 694 -13.35 -23.17 -29.80
N ASN A 695 -13.37 -23.85 -28.66
CA ASN A 695 -13.88 -25.22 -28.53
C ASN A 695 -15.05 -25.23 -27.55
N HIS A 696 -16.29 -25.36 -28.04
CA HIS A 696 -17.50 -25.49 -27.25
C HIS A 696 -17.93 -26.95 -27.20
N GLU A 697 -17.43 -27.66 -26.20
CA GLU A 697 -17.43 -29.10 -26.08
C GLU A 697 -18.50 -29.62 -25.12
N LEU A 698 -19.26 -30.63 -25.57
CA LEU A 698 -20.25 -31.37 -24.76
C LEU A 698 -21.19 -30.42 -24.01
N SER A 699 -21.67 -29.40 -24.70
CA SER A 699 -22.40 -28.27 -24.14
C SER A 699 -23.66 -28.00 -24.98
N TYR A 700 -24.37 -26.91 -24.73
CA TYR A 700 -25.69 -26.60 -25.30
C TYR A 700 -25.67 -25.28 -26.10
N SER A 701 -26.73 -24.49 -26.00
CA SER A 701 -26.93 -23.27 -26.78
C SER A 701 -25.74 -22.30 -26.68
N VAL A 702 -25.23 -21.89 -27.84
CA VAL A 702 -24.10 -20.98 -27.96
C VAL A 702 -24.27 -20.03 -29.14
N SER A 703 -23.92 -18.75 -28.94
CA SER A 703 -23.82 -17.75 -30.01
C SER A 703 -22.37 -17.35 -30.19
N ILE A 704 -21.83 -17.53 -31.39
CA ILE A 704 -20.44 -17.25 -31.76
C ILE A 704 -20.46 -16.23 -32.90
N ALA A 705 -20.26 -14.96 -32.57
CA ALA A 705 -20.51 -13.86 -33.50
C ALA A 705 -19.32 -12.90 -33.65
N ASP A 706 -19.00 -12.51 -34.89
CA ASP A 706 -18.09 -11.38 -35.16
C ASP A 706 -16.69 -11.51 -34.53
N ASN A 707 -16.19 -12.73 -34.35
CA ASN A 707 -14.84 -12.97 -33.83
C ASN A 707 -13.80 -12.98 -34.97
N VAL A 708 -12.57 -12.58 -34.65
CA VAL A 708 -11.40 -12.70 -35.51
C VAL A 708 -10.52 -13.83 -34.98
N ILE A 709 -10.42 -14.93 -35.72
CA ILE A 709 -9.77 -16.17 -35.24
C ILE A 709 -8.66 -16.55 -36.23
N LYS A 710 -7.39 -16.42 -35.83
CA LYS A 710 -6.28 -16.60 -36.77
C LYS A 710 -5.15 -17.50 -36.27
N SER A 711 -4.62 -18.35 -37.14
CA SER A 711 -3.41 -19.15 -36.88
C SER A 711 -3.48 -20.00 -35.60
N ASN A 712 -4.68 -20.46 -35.22
CA ASN A 712 -4.84 -21.35 -34.06
C ASN A 712 -4.73 -22.82 -34.47
N GLY A 713 -4.29 -23.66 -33.54
CA GLY A 713 -4.23 -25.10 -33.71
C GLY A 713 -3.06 -25.55 -34.59
N VAL A 714 -2.14 -24.68 -34.96
CA VAL A 714 -1.04 -24.95 -35.90
C VAL A 714 0.23 -25.47 -35.24
N ALA A 715 0.27 -25.56 -33.90
CA ALA A 715 1.44 -26.04 -33.17
C ALA A 715 1.86 -27.48 -33.60
N PRO A 716 3.16 -27.80 -33.58
CA PRO A 716 3.72 -29.03 -34.16
C PRO A 716 3.58 -30.29 -33.27
N THR A 717 2.74 -30.28 -32.23
CA THR A 717 2.73 -31.36 -31.22
C THR A 717 1.44 -32.20 -31.28
N SER A 718 1.63 -33.52 -31.40
CA SER A 718 0.63 -34.61 -31.50
C SER A 718 0.05 -34.85 -32.91
N PRO A 719 -0.16 -36.12 -33.35
CA PRO A 719 -0.93 -36.40 -34.56
C PRO A 719 -2.32 -35.81 -34.39
N LYS A 720 -2.69 -34.89 -35.27
CA LYS A 720 -4.02 -34.26 -35.25
C LYS A 720 -4.99 -35.25 -35.89
N PRO A 721 -5.98 -35.79 -35.15
CA PRO A 721 -6.95 -36.69 -35.76
C PRO A 721 -7.76 -35.93 -36.83
N ASP A 722 -7.76 -36.44 -38.06
CA ASP A 722 -8.40 -35.88 -39.26
C ASP A 722 -9.95 -35.85 -39.18
N ASN A 723 -10.50 -35.07 -38.25
CA ASN A 723 -11.94 -35.03 -37.92
C ASN A 723 -12.41 -33.65 -37.39
N LEU A 724 -11.86 -32.55 -37.93
CA LEU A 724 -12.19 -31.15 -37.55
C LEU A 724 -11.79 -30.73 -36.12
N TYR A 725 -10.97 -31.52 -35.41
CA TYR A 725 -10.38 -31.08 -34.15
C TYR A 725 -9.43 -29.90 -34.36
N ASP A 726 -9.22 -29.13 -33.29
CA ASP A 726 -8.34 -27.96 -33.26
C ASP A 726 -8.65 -26.91 -34.35
N ALA A 727 -9.91 -26.88 -34.80
CA ALA A 727 -10.40 -25.87 -35.72
C ALA A 727 -10.42 -24.48 -35.09
N GLY A 728 -10.56 -23.44 -35.92
CA GLY A 728 -10.81 -22.09 -35.44
C GLY A 728 -12.05 -22.05 -34.54
N ILE A 729 -13.12 -22.77 -34.93
CA ILE A 729 -14.32 -22.95 -34.12
C ILE A 729 -14.74 -24.43 -34.14
N VAL A 730 -14.96 -25.00 -32.97
CA VAL A 730 -15.57 -26.33 -32.78
C VAL A 730 -16.80 -26.22 -31.89
N VAL A 731 -17.89 -26.86 -32.30
CA VAL A 731 -19.10 -27.04 -31.49
C VAL A 731 -19.46 -28.51 -31.41
N ARG A 732 -19.74 -28.96 -30.18
CA ARG A 732 -20.26 -30.29 -29.83
C ARG A 732 -21.44 -30.12 -28.90
N GLY A 733 -22.62 -29.88 -29.46
CA GLY A 733 -23.82 -29.54 -28.70
C GLY A 733 -24.97 -29.05 -29.58
N PRO A 734 -26.22 -29.07 -29.07
CA PRO A 734 -27.36 -28.52 -29.80
C PRO A 734 -27.37 -26.98 -29.83
N ASP A 735 -28.16 -26.43 -30.75
CA ASP A 735 -28.61 -25.03 -30.75
C ASP A 735 -27.51 -23.96 -30.84
N ALA A 736 -26.51 -24.19 -31.70
CA ALA A 736 -25.44 -23.24 -31.95
C ALA A 736 -25.75 -22.28 -33.11
N THR A 737 -25.42 -20.99 -32.93
CA THR A 737 -25.42 -19.99 -34.00
C THR A 737 -23.99 -19.46 -34.18
N ILE A 738 -23.42 -19.59 -35.38
CA ILE A 738 -22.05 -19.21 -35.69
C ILE A 738 -22.08 -18.25 -36.88
N THR A 739 -21.87 -16.94 -36.65
CA THR A 739 -22.07 -15.94 -37.69
C THR A 739 -21.08 -14.79 -37.71
N GLY A 740 -20.81 -14.21 -38.88
CA GLY A 740 -19.98 -13.01 -39.02
C GLY A 740 -18.50 -13.19 -38.66
N ASN A 741 -18.04 -14.41 -38.34
CA ASN A 741 -16.66 -14.63 -37.90
C ASN A 741 -15.68 -14.59 -39.08
N THR A 742 -14.47 -14.11 -38.81
CA THR A 742 -13.35 -14.12 -39.76
C THR A 742 -12.29 -15.12 -39.29
N LEU A 743 -12.11 -16.20 -40.04
CA LEU A 743 -11.15 -17.27 -39.77
C LEU A 743 -10.04 -17.24 -40.81
N ASP A 744 -8.77 -17.27 -40.36
CA ASP A 744 -7.61 -17.23 -41.26
C ASP A 744 -6.46 -18.11 -40.76
N GLY A 745 -5.99 -19.04 -41.60
CA GLY A 745 -4.79 -19.85 -41.31
C GLY A 745 -4.91 -20.79 -40.12
N ASN A 746 -6.12 -21.14 -39.66
CA ASN A 746 -6.31 -22.08 -38.55
C ASN A 746 -6.13 -23.53 -39.02
N HIS A 747 -5.83 -24.46 -38.11
CA HIS A 747 -5.64 -25.86 -38.48
C HIS A 747 -6.85 -26.47 -39.20
N ASN A 748 -8.07 -26.16 -38.76
CA ASN A 748 -9.33 -26.41 -39.47
C ASN A 748 -10.21 -25.15 -39.38
N GLY A 749 -11.24 -25.03 -40.22
CA GLY A 749 -12.13 -23.87 -40.23
C GLY A 749 -13.18 -23.91 -39.12
N ILE A 750 -14.41 -24.28 -39.46
CA ILE A 750 -15.53 -24.44 -38.50
C ILE A 750 -15.97 -25.90 -38.49
N GLY A 751 -16.05 -26.51 -37.30
CA GLY A 751 -16.43 -27.91 -37.14
C GLY A 751 -17.62 -28.12 -36.22
N ILE A 752 -18.64 -28.83 -36.73
CA ILE A 752 -19.73 -29.39 -35.92
C ILE A 752 -19.47 -30.88 -35.78
N ILE A 753 -19.19 -31.34 -34.56
CA ILE A 753 -18.73 -32.72 -34.34
C ILE A 753 -19.77 -33.50 -33.51
N GLY A 754 -20.19 -34.65 -34.02
CA GLY A 754 -20.99 -35.66 -33.32
C GLY A 754 -20.13 -36.78 -32.74
N TYR A 755 -20.57 -37.36 -31.63
CA TYR A 755 -19.93 -38.49 -30.95
C TYR A 755 -20.93 -39.60 -30.62
N ASP A 756 -20.42 -40.82 -30.45
CA ASP A 756 -21.17 -42.00 -30.02
C ASP A 756 -21.49 -41.97 -28.52
N LEU A 757 -22.36 -41.04 -28.11
CA LEU A 757 -22.75 -40.83 -26.71
C LEU A 757 -24.13 -41.41 -26.41
N ASP A 758 -24.39 -42.64 -26.86
CA ASP A 758 -25.72 -43.27 -26.80
C ASP A 758 -26.33 -43.17 -25.39
N GLY A 759 -27.34 -42.31 -25.24
CA GLY A 759 -28.06 -42.08 -23.98
C GLY A 759 -27.43 -41.12 -22.98
N GLN A 760 -26.29 -40.45 -23.25
CA GLN A 760 -25.80 -39.43 -22.33
C GLN A 760 -26.65 -38.16 -22.40
N THR A 761 -27.46 -37.97 -21.37
CA THR A 761 -28.06 -36.69 -21.04
C THR A 761 -27.10 -35.92 -20.15
N GLY A 762 -26.66 -34.75 -20.61
CA GLY A 762 -26.07 -33.76 -19.70
C GLY A 762 -27.17 -33.13 -18.84
N ARG A 763 -26.79 -32.13 -18.04
CA ARG A 763 -27.69 -31.47 -17.10
C ARG A 763 -28.97 -30.90 -17.72
N TYR A 764 -28.93 -30.51 -19.00
CA TYR A 764 -30.02 -29.83 -19.70
C TYR A 764 -30.66 -30.68 -20.81
N GLY A 765 -30.37 -31.98 -20.85
CA GLY A 765 -30.93 -32.92 -21.83
C GLY A 765 -29.90 -33.44 -22.81
N SER A 766 -30.34 -33.73 -24.05
CA SER A 766 -29.50 -34.34 -25.08
C SER A 766 -28.30 -33.47 -25.43
N LEU A 767 -27.10 -34.05 -25.41
CA LEU A 767 -25.84 -33.41 -25.85
C LEU A 767 -25.57 -33.62 -27.36
N LYS A 768 -26.57 -34.12 -28.11
CA LYS A 768 -26.43 -34.34 -29.54
C LYS A 768 -26.18 -33.02 -30.27
N ALA A 769 -25.12 -32.97 -31.08
CA ALA A 769 -24.86 -31.85 -31.96
C ALA A 769 -25.94 -31.75 -33.04
N SER A 770 -26.89 -30.83 -32.88
CA SER A 770 -28.01 -30.67 -33.80
C SER A 770 -28.48 -29.23 -33.88
N GLY A 771 -28.99 -28.84 -35.06
CA GLY A 771 -29.60 -27.52 -35.24
C GLY A 771 -28.60 -26.37 -35.30
N ALA A 772 -27.31 -26.65 -35.52
CA ALA A 772 -26.31 -25.60 -35.69
C ALA A 772 -26.58 -24.79 -36.97
N LEU A 773 -26.59 -23.46 -36.88
CA LEU A 773 -26.66 -22.53 -38.01
C LEU A 773 -25.32 -21.82 -38.17
N VAL A 774 -24.66 -22.04 -39.31
CA VAL A 774 -23.36 -21.45 -39.62
C VAL A 774 -23.50 -20.53 -40.84
N SER A 775 -23.47 -19.22 -40.62
CA SER A 775 -23.76 -18.27 -41.70
C SER A 775 -22.91 -17.01 -41.74
N ASN A 776 -22.71 -16.43 -42.92
CA ASN A 776 -22.01 -15.15 -43.10
C ASN A 776 -20.56 -15.13 -42.55
N ASN A 777 -19.91 -16.29 -42.40
CA ASN A 777 -18.51 -16.36 -41.97
C ASN A 777 -17.56 -16.23 -43.17
N THR A 778 -16.37 -15.70 -42.92
CA THR A 778 -15.27 -15.66 -43.91
C THR A 778 -14.17 -16.60 -43.45
N ILE A 779 -13.84 -17.61 -44.26
CA ILE A 779 -12.88 -18.68 -43.92
C ILE A 779 -11.79 -18.71 -44.98
N THR A 780 -10.56 -18.44 -44.54
CA THR A 780 -9.38 -18.31 -45.41
C THR A 780 -8.28 -19.27 -44.97
N ASN A 781 -7.68 -19.98 -45.93
CA ASN A 781 -6.47 -20.81 -45.75
C ASN A 781 -6.47 -21.71 -44.50
N SER A 782 -7.65 -22.14 -44.05
CA SER A 782 -7.78 -23.03 -42.90
C SER A 782 -7.78 -24.49 -43.39
N GLY A 783 -7.81 -25.48 -42.51
CA GLY A 783 -8.09 -26.86 -42.94
C GLY A 783 -9.55 -27.05 -43.35
N GLN A 784 -10.11 -28.21 -43.01
CA GLN A 784 -11.47 -28.54 -43.41
C GLN A 784 -12.53 -27.78 -42.59
N THR A 785 -13.71 -27.57 -43.18
CA THR A 785 -14.91 -27.03 -42.53
C THR A 785 -16.09 -27.98 -42.72
N GLY A 786 -16.98 -28.10 -41.74
CA GLY A 786 -18.27 -28.76 -41.92
C GLY A 786 -18.71 -29.60 -40.72
N VAL A 787 -19.38 -30.70 -41.01
CA VAL A 787 -19.99 -31.62 -40.05
C VAL A 787 -19.27 -32.96 -40.08
N VAL A 788 -18.89 -33.47 -38.91
CA VAL A 788 -18.32 -34.82 -38.74
C VAL A 788 -19.16 -35.62 -37.76
N THR A 789 -19.48 -36.86 -38.14
CA THR A 789 -20.19 -37.82 -37.31
C THR A 789 -19.21 -38.93 -36.88
N ASN A 790 -18.98 -39.10 -35.58
CA ASN A 790 -18.28 -40.26 -35.03
C ASN A 790 -19.30 -41.19 -34.34
N GLY A 791 -19.43 -42.43 -34.81
CA GLY A 791 -20.34 -43.43 -34.23
C GLY A 791 -21.78 -43.39 -34.77
N ALA A 792 -22.76 -43.88 -33.99
CA ALA A 792 -24.15 -44.03 -34.43
C ALA A 792 -24.97 -42.72 -34.42
N ASN A 793 -24.45 -41.63 -33.85
CA ASN A 793 -25.17 -40.37 -33.67
C ASN A 793 -24.81 -39.31 -34.72
N ILE A 794 -25.73 -39.09 -35.67
CA ILE A 794 -25.58 -38.12 -36.77
C ILE A 794 -25.62 -36.68 -36.23
N ALA A 795 -24.51 -35.96 -36.35
CA ALA A 795 -24.50 -34.51 -36.13
C ALA A 795 -25.23 -33.78 -37.26
N THR A 796 -25.97 -32.72 -36.94
CA THR A 796 -26.64 -31.89 -37.95
C THR A 796 -26.30 -30.42 -37.79
N GLY A 797 -26.04 -29.76 -38.91
CA GLY A 797 -25.81 -28.33 -39.00
C GLY A 797 -26.04 -27.85 -40.42
N VAL A 798 -26.49 -26.60 -40.57
CA VAL A 798 -26.76 -25.95 -41.85
C VAL A 798 -25.76 -24.83 -42.05
N PHE A 799 -25.03 -24.88 -43.15
CA PHE A 799 -24.14 -23.82 -43.60
C PHE A 799 -24.84 -23.00 -44.69
N THR A 800 -24.78 -21.68 -44.62
CA THR A 800 -25.35 -20.77 -45.65
C THR A 800 -24.63 -19.43 -45.69
N ASP A 801 -24.50 -18.84 -46.88
CA ASP A 801 -23.95 -17.49 -47.06
C ASP A 801 -22.51 -17.30 -46.53
N ASN A 802 -21.71 -18.38 -46.42
CA ASN A 802 -20.31 -18.26 -46.01
C ASN A 802 -19.40 -18.00 -47.22
N ARG A 803 -18.21 -17.43 -46.97
CA ARG A 803 -17.21 -17.12 -47.99
C ARG A 803 -15.94 -17.91 -47.71
N TYR A 804 -15.50 -18.70 -48.69
CA TYR A 804 -14.35 -19.58 -48.59
C TYR A 804 -13.24 -19.14 -49.53
N PHE A 805 -12.03 -19.05 -49.01
CA PHE A 805 -10.83 -18.59 -49.69
C PHE A 805 -9.74 -19.66 -49.57
N TYR A 806 -9.55 -20.48 -50.61
CA TYR A 806 -8.67 -21.66 -50.59
C TYR A 806 -7.77 -21.77 -51.83
N PRO A 807 -6.65 -22.51 -51.79
CA PRO A 807 -5.70 -22.58 -52.90
C PRO A 807 -6.21 -23.30 -54.17
N ASN A 808 -7.23 -24.16 -54.05
CA ASN A 808 -7.81 -24.87 -55.18
C ASN A 808 -9.21 -25.40 -54.85
N VAL A 809 -10.06 -25.56 -55.87
CA VAL A 809 -11.46 -26.02 -55.71
C VAL A 809 -11.61 -27.55 -55.68
N SER A 810 -10.60 -28.30 -56.12
CA SER A 810 -10.66 -29.76 -56.31
C SER A 810 -10.30 -30.56 -55.06
N SER A 811 -9.66 -29.96 -54.06
CA SER A 811 -9.31 -30.62 -52.80
C SER A 811 -10.52 -30.78 -51.88
N TYR A 812 -10.38 -31.70 -50.93
CA TYR A 812 -11.43 -32.02 -49.98
C TYR A 812 -11.43 -31.05 -48.79
N TRP A 813 -11.94 -29.84 -48.98
CA TRP A 813 -12.02 -28.81 -47.93
C TRP A 813 -13.24 -28.95 -47.01
N PHE A 814 -14.21 -29.81 -47.35
CA PHE A 814 -15.49 -29.86 -46.65
C PHE A 814 -15.82 -31.23 -46.06
N ARG A 815 -16.71 -31.26 -45.07
CA ARG A 815 -17.28 -32.48 -44.45
C ARG A 815 -18.78 -32.33 -44.28
N ASP A 816 -19.59 -33.29 -44.73
CA ASP A 816 -21.07 -33.21 -44.72
C ASP A 816 -21.75 -34.18 -43.73
N GLY A 817 -20.97 -34.80 -42.83
CA GLY A 817 -21.48 -35.75 -41.85
C GLY A 817 -21.65 -37.19 -42.36
N THR A 818 -21.44 -37.47 -43.65
CA THR A 818 -21.61 -38.82 -44.24
C THR A 818 -20.31 -39.60 -44.44
N GLY A 819 -19.20 -39.11 -43.87
CA GLY A 819 -17.87 -39.73 -43.92
C GLY A 819 -17.05 -39.35 -45.17
N GLY A 820 -15.72 -39.26 -45.03
CA GLY A 820 -14.83 -38.81 -46.10
C GLY A 820 -14.89 -37.29 -46.35
N GLY A 821 -13.98 -36.78 -47.17
CA GLY A 821 -13.91 -35.36 -47.51
C GLY A 821 -14.80 -34.99 -48.70
N ARG A 822 -15.13 -33.70 -48.86
CA ARG A 822 -15.98 -33.18 -49.95
C ARG A 822 -15.28 -32.03 -50.66
N THR A 823 -15.37 -32.03 -51.99
CA THR A 823 -15.04 -30.86 -52.82
C THR A 823 -16.16 -29.81 -52.73
N TRP A 824 -15.92 -28.60 -53.23
CA TRP A 824 -16.94 -27.54 -53.25
C TRP A 824 -18.25 -27.97 -53.95
N SER A 825 -18.15 -28.63 -55.10
CA SER A 825 -19.34 -29.10 -55.84
C SER A 825 -20.11 -30.17 -55.06
N GLN A 826 -19.40 -31.10 -54.39
CA GLN A 826 -20.02 -32.12 -53.56
C GLN A 826 -20.68 -31.53 -52.32
N TRP A 827 -20.06 -30.51 -51.71
CA TRP A 827 -20.60 -29.76 -50.58
C TRP A 827 -21.94 -29.11 -50.92
N GLN A 828 -22.02 -28.36 -52.02
CA GLN A 828 -23.28 -27.76 -52.46
C GLN A 828 -24.34 -28.81 -52.85
N THR A 829 -23.92 -29.90 -53.50
CA THR A 829 -24.84 -31.01 -53.85
C THR A 829 -25.42 -31.69 -52.62
N SER A 830 -24.68 -31.73 -51.51
CA SER A 830 -25.17 -32.23 -50.22
C SER A 830 -26.19 -31.29 -49.54
N GLY A 831 -26.53 -30.16 -50.19
CA GLY A 831 -27.47 -29.15 -49.68
C GLY A 831 -26.83 -28.14 -48.73
N GLN A 832 -25.51 -28.15 -48.61
CA GLN A 832 -24.77 -27.28 -47.70
C GLN A 832 -24.23 -26.05 -48.43
N ASP A 833 -24.40 -24.89 -47.81
CA ASP A 833 -23.96 -23.58 -48.30
C ASP A 833 -24.41 -23.24 -49.74
N PRO A 834 -25.72 -23.37 -50.06
CA PRO A 834 -26.22 -23.14 -51.41
C PRO A 834 -25.97 -21.70 -51.89
N ASN A 835 -25.93 -20.73 -50.98
CA ASN A 835 -25.65 -19.32 -51.25
C ASN A 835 -24.20 -18.91 -50.94
N GLY A 836 -23.36 -19.86 -50.52
CA GLY A 836 -21.96 -19.60 -50.21
C GLY A 836 -21.13 -19.30 -51.45
N THR A 837 -19.96 -18.72 -51.22
CA THR A 837 -18.99 -18.39 -52.29
C THR A 837 -17.66 -19.09 -52.06
N PHE A 838 -17.06 -19.58 -53.13
CA PHE A 838 -15.71 -20.16 -53.12
C PHE A 838 -14.81 -19.35 -54.05
N THR A 839 -13.75 -18.78 -53.50
CA THR A 839 -12.74 -18.00 -54.22
C THR A 839 -11.40 -18.73 -54.13
N ILE A 840 -10.71 -18.85 -55.27
CA ILE A 840 -9.34 -19.38 -55.30
C ILE A 840 -8.39 -18.23 -54.95
N ASN A 841 -7.56 -18.43 -53.92
CA ASN A 841 -6.56 -17.46 -53.48
C ASN A 841 -5.37 -17.32 -54.43
#